data_AF-A0A2E5CAX2-F1
#
_entry.id   AF-A0A2E5CAX2-F1
#
_cell.length_a   1.000
_cell.length_b   1.000
_cell.length_c   1.000
_cell.angle_alpha   90.00
_cell.angle_beta   90.00
_cell.angle_gamma   90.00
#
_symmetry.space_group_name_H-M   'P 1'
#
loop_
_entity.id
_entity.type
_entity.pdbx_description
1 polymer ?
#
loop_
_entity_poly.entity_id
_entity_poly.type
_entity_poly.pdbx_seq_one_letter_code
_entity_poly.pdbx_strand_id
1 'polypeptide(L)'
;MKEILNLSIGPLDNFDETVKILDETIRIKRLGVDFNYSLLKQLILKHEHEFDVIALTGFPTPFNIGGRIYEHQQVKDLMELPISTPIVDGRNVRDTYIPWAINYLNSKHPEIFKEKTIGFFLGSSQLPMISELESLDCKMLFADPYFLLKTPIAIKSRAALEKFCKLNFPLLSKLRIRQFQDRDFSSKNLARLPFFRNFLASDVFILNNAQLNYLKLPDLSGKTVIVDYLTKDTLEKLRQSGPENILGCTFATKEMPLYGTSLTEAIFHALKDEPTPVSAQDTVDFIEKLNIRPSQENWNKDHGQKEKFGFVVHPLSIDHLLKHPLLKSFRKSNQIRKFSENALKVLPGFHYGQVTGIKSKSTGKEVTGEIYAISETPKAMMSSPKEKIYSKLVALAQSAHNSGCKIFGLGAYTKIVGDAGVTVNKRSPLPVTTGNSLSAASTLWAASYAVDKIGFVKKEKSIYQGVAMVVGATGSIGKVSSILLSQGWKEVILIAPRPYKLIDLADKIKADSPSCKVNYGTNPDEHLSRCDLIITTTSAQGRKILDIEKVKPGCVICDVSRPFDISAEDAAKRPDVLVIASGEVELPGDVEVTCDIGLEGQVVYACLAETAILALEGRHESFSLSRDISYKKVIEIDRLARKHGVKLSAIMGHDCEITQEEIDLARKKAIKAREKM
;
A
#
# COMPACT_ATOMS: atom_id res chain seq x y z
N MET A 1 23.86 -25.61 26.19
CA MET A 1 22.69 -25.64 25.27
C MET A 1 21.50 -26.00 26.11
N LYS A 2 20.44 -25.19 26.05
CA LYS A 2 19.19 -25.44 26.78
C LYS A 2 18.26 -26.29 25.91
N GLU A 3 17.44 -27.14 26.51
CA GLU A 3 16.52 -28.05 25.82
C GLU A 3 15.09 -27.87 26.35
N ILE A 4 14.13 -27.62 25.45
CA ILE A 4 12.71 -27.43 25.78
C ILE A 4 11.87 -28.48 25.04
N LEU A 5 10.97 -29.13 25.78
CA LEU A 5 9.96 -30.03 25.22
C LEU A 5 8.58 -29.37 25.26
N ASN A 6 7.97 -29.15 24.10
CA ASN A 6 6.61 -28.64 23.97
C ASN A 6 5.63 -29.76 23.63
N LEU A 7 4.76 -30.13 24.56
CA LEU A 7 3.74 -31.15 24.37
C LEU A 7 2.37 -30.52 24.12
N SER A 8 1.80 -30.81 22.95
CA SER A 8 0.51 -30.29 22.50
C SER A 8 -0.57 -31.37 22.59
N ILE A 9 -1.68 -31.08 23.30
CA ILE A 9 -2.86 -31.94 23.28
C ILE A 9 -3.63 -31.87 21.94
N GLY A 10 -3.31 -30.91 21.08
CA GLY A 10 -3.92 -30.73 19.77
C GLY A 10 -3.43 -31.73 18.70
N PRO A 11 -3.62 -31.43 17.40
CA PRO A 11 -3.25 -32.33 16.30
C PRO A 11 -1.74 -32.63 16.27
N LEU A 12 -1.35 -33.66 15.50
CA LEU A 12 0.05 -34.09 15.34
C LEU A 12 0.86 -33.05 14.52
N ASP A 13 1.43 -32.06 15.20
CA ASP A 13 2.23 -30.98 14.63
C ASP A 13 3.67 -30.96 15.20
N ASN A 14 4.45 -31.95 14.80
CA ASN A 14 5.77 -32.22 15.39
C ASN A 14 6.90 -31.44 14.70
N PHE A 15 7.85 -30.92 15.48
CA PHE A 15 9.11 -30.38 14.96
C PHE A 15 10.24 -30.50 15.99
N ASP A 16 11.49 -30.38 15.53
CA ASP A 16 12.69 -30.32 16.36
C ASP A 16 13.63 -29.29 15.73
N GLU A 17 13.84 -28.16 16.40
CA GLU A 17 14.61 -27.04 15.87
C GLU A 17 15.58 -26.49 16.92
N THR A 18 16.60 -25.77 16.47
CA THR A 18 17.55 -25.07 17.35
C THR A 18 17.55 -23.60 16.99
N VAL A 19 17.35 -22.77 18.00
CA VAL A 19 17.28 -21.31 17.88
C VAL A 19 18.30 -20.63 18.78
N LYS A 20 18.69 -19.42 18.42
CA LYS A 20 19.59 -18.57 19.21
C LYS A 20 18.82 -17.37 19.75
N ILE A 21 18.78 -17.20 21.06
CA ILE A 21 18.00 -16.18 21.77
C ILE A 21 18.86 -15.59 22.89
N LEU A 22 19.05 -14.26 22.95
CA LEU A 22 19.89 -13.57 23.96
C LEU A 22 21.24 -14.26 24.20
N ASP A 23 21.96 -14.56 23.12
CA ASP A 23 23.25 -15.28 23.09
C ASP A 23 23.25 -16.75 23.52
N GLU A 24 22.13 -17.27 24.02
CA GLU A 24 21.96 -18.69 24.34
C GLU A 24 21.47 -19.50 23.14
N THR A 25 21.89 -20.77 23.09
CA THR A 25 21.41 -21.74 22.09
C THR A 25 20.40 -22.68 22.75
N ILE A 26 19.18 -22.68 22.22
CA ILE A 26 18.03 -23.44 22.74
C ILE A 26 17.54 -24.41 21.68
N ARG A 27 17.46 -25.69 22.02
CA ARG A 27 16.78 -26.70 21.21
C ARG A 27 15.33 -26.82 21.65
N ILE A 28 14.40 -26.73 20.72
CA ILE A 28 12.96 -26.82 20.96
C ILE A 28 12.43 -28.03 20.21
N LYS A 29 11.89 -29.00 20.96
CA LYS A 29 11.21 -30.17 20.41
C LYS A 29 9.73 -30.08 20.70
N ARG A 30 8.89 -30.11 19.66
CA ARG A 30 7.43 -30.13 19.79
C ARG A 30 6.86 -31.49 19.39
N LEU A 31 5.95 -32.01 20.22
CA LEU A 31 5.17 -33.22 19.96
C LEU A 31 3.67 -32.98 20.19
N GLY A 32 2.86 -33.18 19.15
CA GLY A 32 1.41 -33.28 19.25
C GLY A 32 0.96 -34.70 19.58
N VAL A 33 -0.18 -34.87 20.26
CA VAL A 33 -0.71 -36.19 20.66
C VAL A 33 -2.14 -36.48 20.20
N ASP A 34 -2.74 -35.61 19.38
CA ASP A 34 -4.10 -35.76 18.84
C ASP A 34 -5.15 -36.11 19.91
N PHE A 35 -5.21 -35.26 20.95
CA PHE A 35 -6.10 -35.39 22.10
C PHE A 35 -5.92 -36.67 22.94
N ASN A 36 -4.81 -37.40 22.76
CA ASN A 36 -4.47 -38.57 23.58
C ASN A 36 -3.76 -38.17 24.89
N TYR A 37 -4.57 -37.87 25.91
CA TYR A 37 -4.08 -37.50 27.25
C TYR A 37 -3.12 -38.53 27.86
N SER A 38 -3.41 -39.82 27.72
CA SER A 38 -2.57 -40.89 28.30
C SER A 38 -1.18 -40.90 27.67
N LEU A 39 -1.09 -40.73 26.35
CA LEU A 39 0.18 -40.62 25.63
C LEU A 39 0.96 -39.38 26.09
N LEU A 40 0.29 -38.23 26.21
CA LEU A 40 0.94 -37.00 26.68
C LEU A 40 1.54 -37.17 28.09
N LYS A 41 0.79 -37.77 29.02
CA LYS A 41 1.29 -38.07 30.36
C LYS A 41 2.50 -39.03 30.34
N GLN A 42 2.46 -40.06 29.49
CA GLN A 42 3.59 -40.98 29.32
C GLN A 42 4.83 -40.27 28.76
N LEU A 43 4.67 -39.34 27.82
CA LEU A 43 5.76 -38.54 27.27
C LEU A 43 6.40 -37.64 28.33
N ILE A 44 5.60 -36.99 29.19
CA ILE A 44 6.15 -36.19 30.30
C ILE A 44 7.05 -37.06 31.20
N LEU A 45 6.52 -38.20 31.67
CA LEU A 45 7.26 -39.09 32.57
C LEU A 45 8.50 -39.70 31.91
N LYS A 46 8.43 -40.01 30.62
CA LYS A 46 9.57 -40.55 29.86
C LYS A 46 10.70 -39.53 29.72
N HIS A 47 10.37 -38.24 29.61
CA HIS A 47 11.29 -37.17 29.28
C HIS A 47 11.68 -36.30 30.50
N GLU A 48 11.37 -36.74 31.72
CA GLU A 48 11.59 -35.99 32.96
C GLU A 48 13.04 -35.48 33.13
N HIS A 49 14.07 -36.17 32.63
CA HIS A 49 15.47 -35.74 32.83
C HIS A 49 16.17 -35.34 31.53
N GLU A 50 15.44 -35.28 30.41
CA GLU A 50 16.03 -35.03 29.08
C GLU A 50 15.91 -33.56 28.65
N PHE A 51 15.05 -32.77 29.30
CA PHE A 51 14.79 -31.38 28.94
C PHE A 51 14.85 -30.48 30.19
N ASP A 52 15.26 -29.23 30.02
CA ASP A 52 15.29 -28.24 31.10
C ASP A 52 13.88 -27.80 31.51
N VAL A 53 12.93 -27.74 30.56
CA VAL A 53 11.55 -27.30 30.78
C VAL A 53 10.58 -28.04 29.87
N ILE A 54 9.39 -28.39 30.38
CA ILE A 54 8.28 -28.95 29.60
C ILE A 54 7.15 -27.92 29.49
N ALA A 55 6.79 -27.53 28.26
CA ALA A 55 5.67 -26.65 27.97
C ALA A 55 4.41 -27.45 27.58
N LEU A 56 3.27 -27.16 28.19
CA LEU A 56 1.97 -27.72 27.82
C LEU A 56 1.18 -26.75 26.94
N THR A 57 0.74 -27.20 25.77
CA THR A 57 -0.01 -26.38 24.80
C THR A 57 -1.35 -27.02 24.41
N GLY A 58 -2.33 -26.19 24.08
CA GLY A 58 -3.61 -26.62 23.50
C GLY A 58 -4.68 -27.01 24.52
N PHE A 59 -4.39 -26.90 25.81
CA PHE A 59 -5.35 -27.15 26.88
C PHE A 59 -6.28 -25.95 27.13
N PRO A 60 -7.47 -26.16 27.72
CA PRO A 60 -8.30 -25.07 28.23
C PRO A 60 -7.52 -24.22 29.24
N THR A 61 -7.56 -22.91 29.05
CA THR A 61 -6.83 -21.95 29.85
C THR A 61 -7.38 -21.86 31.29
N PRO A 62 -6.53 -21.95 32.33
CA PRO A 62 -6.94 -21.70 33.71
C PRO A 62 -7.31 -20.23 33.91
N PHE A 63 -8.19 -19.94 34.86
CA PHE A 63 -8.61 -18.58 35.15
C PHE A 63 -8.88 -18.35 36.63
N ASN A 64 -8.75 -17.10 37.08
CA ASN A 64 -8.91 -16.71 38.48
C ASN A 64 -10.20 -15.89 38.67
N ILE A 65 -11.04 -16.30 39.64
CA ILE A 65 -12.19 -15.51 40.07
C ILE A 65 -12.14 -15.35 41.60
N GLY A 66 -11.95 -14.12 42.07
CA GLY A 66 -11.95 -13.80 43.50
C GLY A 66 -10.87 -14.53 44.30
N GLY A 67 -9.68 -14.69 43.72
CA GLY A 67 -8.53 -15.37 44.35
C GLY A 67 -8.54 -16.90 44.21
N ARG A 68 -9.61 -17.49 43.65
CA ARG A 68 -9.69 -18.93 43.40
C ARG A 68 -9.35 -19.24 41.94
N ILE A 69 -8.40 -20.15 41.74
CA ILE A 69 -8.03 -20.68 40.43
C ILE A 69 -9.02 -21.77 40.02
N TYR A 70 -9.54 -21.66 38.81
CA TYR A 70 -10.38 -22.62 38.14
C TYR A 70 -9.59 -23.18 36.96
N GLU A 71 -9.26 -24.46 37.02
CA GLU A 71 -8.52 -25.16 35.97
C GLU A 71 -9.09 -26.57 35.75
N HIS A 72 -8.87 -27.10 34.56
CA HIS A 72 -9.36 -28.42 34.18
C HIS A 72 -8.58 -29.53 34.92
N GLN A 73 -9.25 -30.58 35.39
CA GLN A 73 -8.60 -31.63 36.20
C GLN A 73 -7.42 -32.28 35.47
N GLN A 74 -7.57 -32.59 34.17
CA GLN A 74 -6.48 -33.13 33.36
C GLN A 74 -5.26 -32.20 33.25
N VAL A 75 -5.43 -30.87 33.31
CA VAL A 75 -4.29 -29.94 33.30
C VAL A 75 -3.61 -29.96 34.66
N LYS A 76 -4.43 -29.85 35.73
CA LYS A 76 -3.97 -29.93 37.11
C LYS A 76 -3.16 -31.21 37.38
N ASP A 77 -3.68 -32.36 36.96
CA ASP A 77 -3.04 -33.66 37.10
C ASP A 77 -1.67 -33.76 36.40
N LEU A 78 -1.45 -32.98 35.33
CA LEU A 78 -0.17 -32.92 34.62
C LEU A 78 0.80 -31.96 35.29
N MET A 79 0.32 -30.78 35.71
CA MET A 79 1.13 -29.78 36.41
C MET A 79 1.60 -30.27 37.79
N GLU A 80 0.82 -31.13 38.45
CA GLU A 80 1.14 -31.72 39.76
C GLU A 80 1.88 -33.07 39.66
N LEU A 81 2.37 -33.46 38.47
CA LEU A 81 3.16 -34.69 38.35
C LEU A 81 4.41 -34.62 39.23
N PRO A 82 4.77 -35.70 39.94
CA PRO A 82 5.92 -35.72 40.84
C PRO A 82 7.21 -35.89 40.05
N ILE A 83 7.52 -34.93 39.19
CA ILE A 83 8.73 -34.89 38.38
C ILE A 83 9.60 -33.69 38.74
N SER A 84 10.90 -33.83 38.53
CA SER A 84 11.91 -32.79 38.79
C SER A 84 11.95 -31.69 37.73
N THR A 85 11.62 -32.01 36.48
CA THR A 85 11.61 -31.01 35.40
C THR A 85 10.39 -30.09 35.51
N PRO A 86 10.59 -28.76 35.47
CA PRO A 86 9.52 -27.79 35.57
C PRO A 86 8.55 -27.91 34.38
N ILE A 87 7.26 -27.86 34.70
CA ILE A 87 6.16 -27.86 33.73
C ILE A 87 5.52 -26.47 33.72
N VAL A 88 5.35 -25.89 32.54
CA VAL A 88 4.72 -24.58 32.33
C VAL A 88 3.57 -24.66 31.32
N ASP A 89 2.59 -23.75 31.43
CA ASP A 89 1.40 -23.74 30.56
C ASP A 89 1.09 -22.38 29.93
N GLY A 90 2.01 -21.41 30.05
CA GLY A 90 1.90 -20.09 29.45
C GLY A 90 1.12 -19.09 30.29
N ARG A 91 0.60 -19.47 31.47
CA ARG A 91 -0.30 -18.60 32.25
C ARG A 91 0.37 -17.32 32.73
N ASN A 92 1.61 -17.39 33.20
CA ASN A 92 2.28 -16.24 33.80
C ASN A 92 2.63 -15.17 32.75
N VAL A 93 3.12 -15.62 31.59
CA VAL A 93 3.39 -14.73 30.45
C VAL A 93 2.10 -14.14 29.90
N ARG A 94 1.06 -14.96 29.69
CA ARG A 94 -0.22 -14.52 29.12
C ARG A 94 -0.91 -13.47 30.00
N ASP A 95 -1.00 -13.71 31.30
CA ASP A 95 -1.74 -12.86 32.23
C ASP A 95 -1.06 -11.49 32.41
N THR A 96 0.24 -11.38 32.07
CA THR A 96 0.99 -10.11 32.04
C THR A 96 0.93 -9.44 30.66
N TYR A 97 1.22 -10.19 29.59
CA TYR A 97 1.41 -9.66 28.24
C TYR A 97 0.11 -9.29 27.52
N ILE A 98 -0.95 -10.10 27.64
CA ILE A 98 -2.21 -9.87 26.88
C ILE A 98 -2.91 -8.56 27.29
N PRO A 99 -3.08 -8.24 28.58
CA PRO A 99 -3.53 -6.92 29.04
C PRO A 99 -2.76 -5.76 28.38
N TRP A 100 -1.43 -5.85 28.38
CA TRP A 100 -0.57 -4.85 27.78
C TRP A 100 -0.76 -4.76 26.26
N ALA A 101 -0.87 -5.90 25.57
CA ALA A 101 -1.07 -5.95 24.13
C ALA A 101 -2.40 -5.31 23.70
N ILE A 102 -3.49 -5.50 24.46
CA ILE A 102 -4.77 -4.84 24.20
C ILE A 102 -4.70 -3.34 24.44
N ASN A 103 -4.08 -2.90 25.54
CA ASN A 103 -3.90 -1.47 25.80
C ASN A 103 -3.05 -0.80 24.71
N TYR A 104 -1.99 -1.47 24.26
CA TYR A 104 -1.18 -1.01 23.14
C TYR A 104 -2.02 -0.91 21.86
N LEU A 105 -2.81 -1.94 21.53
CA LEU A 105 -3.67 -1.94 20.35
C LEU A 105 -4.70 -0.80 20.39
N ASN A 106 -5.37 -0.60 21.52
CA ASN A 106 -6.31 0.50 21.72
C ASN A 106 -5.65 1.88 21.57
N SER A 107 -4.40 2.05 22.04
CA SER A 107 -3.67 3.32 21.90
C SER A 107 -3.38 3.70 20.45
N LYS A 108 -3.27 2.69 19.56
CA LYS A 108 -3.00 2.87 18.12
C LYS A 108 -4.29 2.92 17.30
N HIS A 109 -5.30 2.16 17.72
CA HIS A 109 -6.53 1.91 16.98
C HIS A 109 -7.76 1.95 17.91
N PRO A 110 -8.07 3.12 18.48
CA PRO A 110 -9.23 3.24 19.39
C PRO A 110 -10.56 2.89 18.70
N GLU A 111 -10.65 3.02 17.37
CA GLU A 111 -11.81 2.68 16.56
C GLU A 111 -12.20 1.19 16.58
N ILE A 112 -11.28 0.31 16.99
CA ILE A 112 -11.56 -1.14 17.12
C ILE A 112 -12.46 -1.41 18.32
N PHE A 113 -12.31 -0.64 19.40
CA PHE A 113 -12.99 -0.93 20.66
C PHE A 113 -14.11 0.07 20.96
N LYS A 114 -13.91 1.35 20.65
CA LYS A 114 -14.85 2.42 20.99
C LYS A 114 -16.21 2.21 20.31
N GLU A 115 -17.27 2.23 21.11
CA GLU A 115 -18.67 2.01 20.74
C GLU A 115 -18.95 0.67 20.05
N LYS A 116 -18.00 -0.28 20.10
CA LYS A 116 -18.11 -1.61 19.49
C LYS A 116 -18.65 -2.65 20.45
N THR A 117 -19.25 -3.70 19.89
CA THR A 117 -19.63 -4.91 20.62
C THR A 117 -18.58 -6.00 20.40
N ILE A 118 -18.00 -6.48 21.50
CA ILE A 118 -16.98 -7.52 21.54
C ILE A 118 -17.63 -8.86 21.94
N GLY A 119 -17.51 -9.84 21.07
CA GLY A 119 -17.96 -11.21 21.28
C GLY A 119 -16.83 -12.12 21.74
N PHE A 120 -17.08 -12.88 22.80
CA PHE A 120 -16.20 -13.94 23.30
C PHE A 120 -16.86 -15.30 23.15
N PHE A 121 -16.25 -16.20 22.38
CA PHE A 121 -16.70 -17.60 22.31
C PHE A 121 -16.54 -18.31 23.66
N LEU A 122 -15.48 -17.99 24.40
CA LEU A 122 -15.19 -18.47 25.75
C LEU A 122 -14.49 -17.37 26.57
N GLY A 123 -15.26 -16.48 27.19
CA GLY A 123 -14.74 -15.33 27.94
C GLY A 123 -14.06 -15.72 29.25
N SER A 124 -14.47 -16.81 29.88
CA SER A 124 -13.84 -17.32 31.12
C SER A 124 -12.35 -17.58 30.97
N SER A 125 -11.90 -17.98 29.77
CA SER A 125 -10.48 -18.18 29.46
C SER A 125 -9.66 -16.90 29.25
N GLN A 126 -10.32 -15.74 29.30
CA GLN A 126 -9.77 -14.43 28.93
C GLN A 126 -10.06 -13.34 29.98
N LEU A 127 -10.29 -13.74 31.24
CA LEU A 127 -10.60 -12.81 32.34
C LEU A 127 -9.57 -11.69 32.57
N PRO A 128 -8.23 -11.90 32.45
CA PRO A 128 -7.28 -10.82 32.57
C PRO A 128 -7.64 -9.69 31.60
N MET A 129 -7.68 -10.02 30.30
CA MET A 129 -8.00 -9.10 29.22
C MET A 129 -9.37 -8.40 29.33
N ILE A 130 -10.39 -9.08 29.85
CA ILE A 130 -11.71 -8.49 30.08
C ILE A 130 -11.59 -7.28 31.02
N SER A 131 -10.68 -7.32 32.00
CA SER A 131 -10.46 -6.21 32.94
C SER A 131 -9.98 -4.95 32.23
N GLU A 132 -9.08 -5.07 31.23
CA GLU A 132 -8.64 -3.93 30.44
C GLU A 132 -9.76 -3.42 29.52
N LEU A 133 -10.53 -4.33 28.92
CA LEU A 133 -11.64 -3.96 28.03
C LEU A 133 -12.80 -3.27 28.76
N GLU A 134 -13.04 -3.57 30.04
CA GLU A 134 -14.03 -2.87 30.88
C GLU A 134 -13.69 -1.38 31.05
N SER A 135 -12.42 -1.00 30.94
CA SER A 135 -11.99 0.40 30.95
C SER A 135 -12.23 1.12 29.61
N LEU A 136 -12.57 0.39 28.56
CA LEU A 136 -12.85 0.91 27.23
C LEU A 136 -14.35 1.10 27.04
N ASP A 137 -14.74 2.09 26.23
CA ASP A 137 -16.14 2.37 25.88
C ASP A 137 -16.68 1.32 24.89
N CYS A 138 -16.79 0.06 25.32
CA CYS A 138 -17.22 -1.07 24.52
C CYS A 138 -18.27 -1.92 25.25
N LYS A 139 -19.03 -2.71 24.49
CA LYS A 139 -19.99 -3.69 25.03
C LYS A 139 -19.42 -5.09 24.88
N MET A 140 -19.69 -5.97 25.85
CA MET A 140 -19.19 -7.36 25.79
C MET A 140 -20.33 -8.37 25.84
N LEU A 141 -20.19 -9.44 25.05
CA LEU A 141 -21.08 -10.59 25.01
C LEU A 141 -20.29 -11.89 25.11
N PHE A 142 -20.67 -12.77 26.04
CA PHE A 142 -19.95 -14.01 26.32
C PHE A 142 -20.83 -15.23 26.01
N ALA A 143 -20.36 -16.12 25.13
CA ALA A 143 -21.07 -17.34 24.73
C ALA A 143 -20.65 -18.58 25.53
N ASP A 144 -20.03 -18.41 26.70
CA ASP A 144 -19.60 -19.50 27.60
C ASP A 144 -20.68 -20.55 27.87
N PRO A 145 -21.98 -20.21 28.09
CA PRO A 145 -23.03 -21.23 28.22
C PRO A 145 -23.19 -22.13 27.00
N TYR A 146 -23.00 -21.58 25.79
CA TYR A 146 -23.08 -22.36 24.57
C TYR A 146 -21.81 -23.17 24.35
N PHE A 147 -20.65 -22.56 24.57
CA PHE A 147 -19.37 -23.26 24.43
C PHE A 147 -19.26 -24.43 25.41
N LEU A 148 -19.59 -24.24 26.69
CA LEU A 148 -19.41 -25.27 27.71
C LEU A 148 -20.57 -26.26 27.76
N LEU A 149 -21.82 -25.80 27.64
CA LEU A 149 -23.03 -26.58 27.89
C LEU A 149 -23.98 -26.69 26.68
N LYS A 150 -23.61 -26.19 25.50
CA LYS A 150 -24.47 -26.12 24.29
C LYS A 150 -25.80 -25.39 24.51
N THR A 151 -25.86 -24.52 25.52
CA THR A 151 -27.04 -23.70 25.82
C THR A 151 -26.92 -22.35 25.11
N PRO A 152 -27.80 -21.99 24.14
CA PRO A 152 -27.62 -20.83 23.26
C PRO A 152 -27.99 -19.49 23.95
N ILE A 153 -27.26 -19.17 25.02
CA ILE A 153 -27.40 -17.95 25.81
C ILE A 153 -26.10 -17.17 25.76
N ALA A 154 -26.21 -15.86 25.59
CA ALA A 154 -25.10 -14.92 25.68
C ALA A 154 -25.20 -14.11 26.99
N ILE A 155 -24.12 -14.11 27.78
CA ILE A 155 -23.99 -13.33 29.01
C ILE A 155 -23.51 -11.92 28.64
N LYS A 156 -23.98 -10.90 29.37
CA LYS A 156 -23.74 -9.47 29.03
C LYS A 156 -22.83 -8.73 29.99
N SER A 157 -22.31 -9.37 31.04
CA SER A 157 -21.45 -8.74 32.03
C SER A 157 -20.48 -9.73 32.65
N ARG A 158 -19.33 -9.22 33.09
CA ARG A 158 -18.31 -9.98 33.82
C ARG A 158 -18.87 -10.64 35.08
N ALA A 159 -19.63 -9.90 35.90
CA ALA A 159 -20.21 -10.45 37.13
C ALA A 159 -21.12 -11.67 36.87
N ALA A 160 -21.91 -11.63 35.79
CA ALA A 160 -22.75 -12.75 35.40
C ALA A 160 -21.93 -13.94 34.84
N LEU A 161 -20.85 -13.66 34.10
CA LEU A 161 -19.90 -14.68 33.63
C LEU A 161 -19.22 -15.37 34.80
N GLU A 162 -18.75 -14.61 35.79
CA GLU A 162 -18.11 -15.13 36.99
C GLU A 162 -19.07 -16.02 37.81
N LYS A 163 -20.33 -15.58 37.97
CA LYS A 163 -21.37 -16.38 38.64
C LYS A 163 -21.64 -17.69 37.89
N PHE A 164 -21.74 -17.63 36.56
CA PHE A 164 -21.91 -18.81 35.72
C PHE A 164 -20.73 -19.79 35.89
N CYS A 165 -19.48 -19.30 35.89
CA CYS A 165 -18.30 -20.13 36.10
C CYS A 165 -18.28 -20.76 37.49
N LYS A 166 -18.52 -19.98 38.55
CA LYS A 166 -18.57 -20.47 39.94
C LYS A 166 -19.57 -21.63 40.11
N LEU A 167 -20.72 -21.55 39.45
CA LEU A 167 -21.78 -22.55 39.54
C LEU A 167 -21.48 -23.83 38.73
N ASN A 168 -20.97 -23.69 37.50
CA ASN A 168 -20.90 -24.81 36.56
C ASN A 168 -19.52 -25.46 36.48
N PHE A 169 -18.44 -24.72 36.74
CA PHE A 169 -17.08 -25.22 36.56
C PHE A 169 -16.69 -26.40 37.46
N PRO A 170 -17.19 -26.54 38.70
CA PRO A 170 -16.92 -27.73 39.53
C PRO A 170 -17.33 -29.07 38.87
N LEU A 171 -18.33 -29.04 37.99
CA LEU A 171 -18.73 -30.20 37.19
C LEU A 171 -17.94 -30.27 35.86
N LEU A 172 -17.84 -29.13 35.16
CA LEU A 172 -17.19 -29.07 33.84
C LEU A 172 -15.70 -29.44 33.87
N SER A 173 -14.99 -29.10 34.94
CA SER A 173 -13.56 -29.42 35.14
C SER A 173 -13.26 -30.92 35.18
N LYS A 174 -14.27 -31.77 35.41
CA LYS A 174 -14.15 -33.23 35.46
C LYS A 174 -14.46 -33.92 34.12
N LEU A 175 -15.01 -33.19 33.15
CA LEU A 175 -15.29 -33.74 31.84
C LEU A 175 -13.99 -34.04 31.10
N ARG A 176 -14.02 -34.92 30.09
CA ARG A 176 -12.83 -35.13 29.25
C ARG A 176 -12.73 -33.99 28.24
N ILE A 177 -11.52 -33.47 28.01
CA ILE A 177 -11.29 -32.36 27.06
C ILE A 177 -11.91 -32.63 25.67
N ARG A 178 -11.86 -33.88 25.20
CA ARG A 178 -12.45 -34.30 23.92
C ARG A 178 -13.95 -33.99 23.81
N GLN A 179 -14.70 -33.92 24.91
CA GLN A 179 -16.14 -33.62 24.91
C GLN A 179 -16.47 -32.16 24.53
N PHE A 180 -15.46 -31.28 24.55
CA PHE A 180 -15.59 -29.89 24.09
C PHE A 180 -15.33 -29.73 22.59
N GLN A 181 -15.00 -30.80 21.85
CA GLN A 181 -14.88 -30.75 20.39
C GLN A 181 -16.23 -30.43 19.71
N ASP A 182 -16.14 -29.99 18.45
CA ASP A 182 -17.26 -29.73 17.54
C ASP A 182 -18.31 -28.72 18.05
N ARG A 183 -17.86 -27.62 18.66
CA ARG A 183 -18.75 -26.50 19.01
C ARG A 183 -19.06 -25.69 17.76
N ASP A 184 -20.21 -26.00 17.15
CA ASP A 184 -20.66 -25.37 15.91
C ASP A 184 -21.38 -24.04 16.17
N PHE A 185 -20.70 -22.91 15.90
CA PHE A 185 -21.27 -21.57 15.91
C PHE A 185 -21.80 -21.13 14.53
N SER A 186 -21.52 -21.89 13.47
CA SER A 186 -21.99 -21.64 12.09
C SER A 186 -23.45 -22.05 11.84
N SER A 187 -24.06 -22.75 12.80
CA SER A 187 -25.42 -23.25 12.67
C SER A 187 -26.45 -22.14 12.42
N LYS A 188 -27.18 -22.24 11.31
CA LYS A 188 -28.27 -21.32 10.95
C LYS A 188 -29.38 -21.24 12.01
N ASN A 189 -29.55 -22.28 12.83
CA ASN A 189 -30.54 -22.30 13.91
C ASN A 189 -30.16 -21.34 15.04
N LEU A 190 -28.87 -21.17 15.33
CA LEU A 190 -28.40 -20.22 16.34
C LEU A 190 -28.69 -18.78 15.92
N ALA A 191 -28.52 -18.47 14.63
CA ALA A 191 -28.80 -17.14 14.08
C ALA A 191 -30.29 -16.75 14.13
N ARG A 192 -31.20 -17.72 14.28
CA ARG A 192 -32.64 -17.48 14.43
C ARG A 192 -33.06 -17.14 15.87
N LEU A 193 -32.23 -17.49 16.86
CA LEU A 193 -32.54 -17.23 18.27
C LEU A 193 -32.24 -15.75 18.61
N PRO A 194 -33.22 -14.94 19.03
CA PRO A 194 -33.04 -13.49 19.20
C PRO A 194 -31.87 -13.11 20.11
N PHE A 195 -31.69 -13.84 21.22
CA PHE A 195 -30.64 -13.55 22.19
C PHE A 195 -29.23 -13.92 21.69
N PHE A 196 -29.12 -15.00 20.91
CA PHE A 196 -27.84 -15.47 20.39
C PHE A 196 -27.45 -14.78 19.08
N ARG A 197 -28.44 -14.31 18.30
CA ARG A 197 -28.24 -13.45 17.14
C ARG A 197 -27.44 -12.20 17.48
N ASN A 198 -27.69 -11.59 18.64
CA ASN A 198 -26.94 -10.42 19.09
C ASN A 198 -25.45 -10.72 19.32
N PHE A 199 -25.13 -11.92 19.85
CA PHE A 199 -23.75 -12.37 19.97
C PHE A 199 -23.08 -12.54 18.61
N LEU A 200 -23.75 -13.21 17.67
CA LEU A 200 -23.24 -13.37 16.29
C LEU A 200 -23.11 -12.04 15.54
N ALA A 201 -23.88 -11.02 15.93
CA ALA A 201 -23.83 -9.68 15.37
C ALA A 201 -22.69 -8.81 15.93
N SER A 202 -21.87 -9.30 16.87
CA SER A 202 -20.72 -8.55 17.42
C SER A 202 -19.80 -8.02 16.32
N ASP A 203 -19.24 -6.83 16.53
CA ASP A 203 -18.33 -6.15 15.60
C ASP A 203 -16.93 -6.76 15.63
N VAL A 204 -16.50 -7.16 16.84
CA VAL A 204 -15.18 -7.72 17.11
C VAL A 204 -15.36 -9.07 17.80
N PHE A 205 -14.58 -10.08 17.40
CA PHE A 205 -14.48 -11.35 18.11
C PHE A 205 -13.06 -11.51 18.66
N ILE A 206 -12.96 -11.87 19.94
CA ILE A 206 -11.67 -12.19 20.57
C ILE A 206 -11.66 -13.66 20.99
N LEU A 207 -10.59 -14.36 20.62
CA LEU A 207 -10.38 -15.77 20.92
C LEU A 207 -8.88 -16.05 21.08
N ASN A 208 -8.54 -17.25 21.56
CA ASN A 208 -7.15 -17.72 21.59
C ASN A 208 -6.99 -18.91 20.64
N ASN A 209 -5.76 -19.22 20.26
CA ASN A 209 -5.49 -20.31 19.32
C ASN A 209 -5.97 -21.69 19.79
N ALA A 210 -5.95 -21.94 21.10
CA ALA A 210 -6.47 -23.21 21.63
C ALA A 210 -7.96 -23.39 21.34
N GLN A 211 -8.76 -22.31 21.42
CA GLN A 211 -10.20 -22.35 21.13
C GLN A 211 -10.49 -22.79 19.68
N LEU A 212 -9.65 -22.43 18.71
CA LEU A 212 -9.85 -22.81 17.29
C LEU A 212 -9.85 -24.33 17.06
N ASN A 213 -9.25 -25.11 17.95
CA ASN A 213 -9.28 -26.57 17.87
C ASN A 213 -10.63 -27.18 18.30
N TYR A 214 -11.51 -26.40 18.92
CA TYR A 214 -12.81 -26.84 19.45
C TYR A 214 -13.99 -26.20 18.71
N LEU A 215 -13.74 -25.14 17.95
CA LEU A 215 -14.75 -24.30 17.33
C LEU A 215 -14.92 -24.60 15.84
N LYS A 216 -16.17 -24.57 15.39
CA LYS A 216 -16.50 -24.25 14.01
C LYS A 216 -17.10 -22.85 13.99
N LEU A 217 -16.33 -21.92 13.42
CA LEU A 217 -16.60 -20.48 13.46
C LEU A 217 -17.85 -20.10 12.64
N PRO A 218 -18.58 -19.04 13.05
CA PRO A 218 -19.67 -18.49 12.26
C PRO A 218 -19.16 -17.72 11.03
N ASP A 219 -20.08 -17.19 10.22
CA ASP A 219 -19.73 -16.16 9.23
C ASP A 219 -19.25 -14.89 9.95
N LEU A 220 -18.03 -14.47 9.62
CA LEU A 220 -17.35 -13.31 10.20
C LEU A 220 -17.22 -12.15 9.20
N SER A 221 -17.94 -12.18 8.08
CA SER A 221 -17.96 -11.11 7.07
C SER A 221 -18.20 -9.73 7.68
N GLY A 222 -17.30 -8.77 7.38
CA GLY A 222 -17.38 -7.39 7.89
C GLY A 222 -16.96 -7.22 9.36
N LYS A 223 -16.33 -8.24 9.97
CA LYS A 223 -15.94 -8.22 11.38
C LYS A 223 -14.44 -8.19 11.57
N THR A 224 -14.01 -7.74 12.75
CA THR A 224 -12.63 -7.84 13.19
C THR A 224 -12.44 -9.04 14.10
N VAL A 225 -11.38 -9.80 13.90
CA VAL A 225 -11.00 -10.91 14.77
C VAL A 225 -9.66 -10.59 15.43
N ILE A 226 -9.62 -10.69 16.75
CA ILE A 226 -8.40 -10.58 17.54
C ILE A 226 -8.05 -11.96 18.09
N VAL A 227 -6.81 -12.38 17.90
CA VAL A 227 -6.26 -13.62 18.44
C VAL A 227 -4.99 -13.36 19.23
N ASP A 228 -4.71 -14.21 20.22
CA ASP A 228 -3.53 -14.10 21.08
C ASP A 228 -2.21 -14.22 20.31
N TYR A 229 -2.13 -15.13 19.33
CA TYR A 229 -1.05 -15.18 18.34
C TYR A 229 -1.55 -15.76 17.01
N LEU A 230 -0.79 -15.65 15.92
CA LEU A 230 -1.18 -16.18 14.60
C LEU A 230 -0.14 -17.16 14.06
N THR A 231 -0.56 -18.39 13.81
CA THR A 231 0.16 -19.36 12.98
C THR A 231 -0.45 -19.43 11.58
N LYS A 232 0.29 -19.99 10.60
CA LYS A 232 -0.25 -20.19 9.23
C LYS A 232 -1.57 -20.98 9.23
N ASP A 233 -1.64 -22.06 10.00
CA ASP A 233 -2.85 -22.89 10.13
C ASP A 233 -4.03 -22.13 10.72
N THR A 234 -3.80 -21.39 11.81
CA THR A 234 -4.86 -20.60 12.47
C THR A 234 -5.35 -19.47 11.58
N LEU A 235 -4.46 -18.85 10.81
CA LEU A 235 -4.82 -17.84 9.82
C LEU A 235 -5.70 -18.42 8.71
N GLU A 236 -5.36 -19.60 8.18
CA GLU A 236 -6.17 -20.27 7.15
C GLU A 236 -7.58 -20.59 7.67
N LYS A 237 -7.69 -21.13 8.88
CA LYS A 237 -8.98 -21.40 9.54
C LYS A 237 -9.81 -20.13 9.71
N LEU A 238 -9.19 -19.03 10.12
CA LEU A 238 -9.88 -17.74 10.26
C LEU A 238 -10.35 -17.19 8.91
N ARG A 239 -9.50 -17.27 7.87
CA ARG A 239 -9.84 -16.80 6.51
C ARG A 239 -11.04 -17.52 5.91
N GLN A 240 -11.21 -18.81 6.20
CA GLN A 240 -12.39 -19.58 5.76
C GLN A 240 -13.72 -18.99 6.27
N SER A 241 -13.68 -18.21 7.37
CA SER A 241 -14.86 -17.58 7.96
C SER A 241 -15.10 -16.14 7.48
N GLY A 242 -14.24 -15.61 6.60
CA GLY A 242 -14.42 -14.31 5.93
C GLY A 242 -14.26 -13.02 6.76
N PRO A 243 -13.47 -12.94 7.84
CA PRO A 243 -13.31 -11.69 8.59
C PRO A 243 -12.71 -10.56 7.73
N GLU A 244 -13.13 -9.32 7.99
CA GLU A 244 -12.60 -8.12 7.32
C GLU A 244 -11.20 -7.76 7.82
N ASN A 245 -10.95 -7.95 9.11
CA ASN A 245 -9.64 -7.73 9.72
C ASN A 245 -9.29 -8.90 10.64
N ILE A 246 -8.04 -9.36 10.57
CA ILE A 246 -7.47 -10.33 11.50
C ILE A 246 -6.28 -9.66 12.16
N LEU A 247 -6.31 -9.56 13.48
CA LEU A 247 -5.28 -8.93 14.30
C LEU A 247 -4.70 -9.98 15.24
N GLY A 248 -3.39 -10.17 15.17
CA GLY A 248 -2.66 -10.96 16.16
C GLY A 248 -2.13 -10.05 17.25
N CYS A 249 -2.31 -10.43 18.52
CA CYS A 249 -1.55 -9.89 19.64
C CYS A 249 -0.19 -10.62 19.76
N THR A 250 0.35 -11.14 18.66
CA THR A 250 1.46 -12.10 18.65
C THR A 250 2.70 -11.60 19.38
N PHE A 251 3.28 -12.50 20.16
CA PHE A 251 4.59 -12.38 20.78
C PHE A 251 5.66 -12.79 19.77
N ALA A 252 6.12 -11.88 18.90
CA ALA A 252 7.11 -12.21 17.88
C ALA A 252 8.30 -11.26 17.90
N THR A 253 9.49 -11.83 17.82
CA THR A 253 10.74 -11.12 17.53
C THR A 253 11.45 -11.83 16.37
N LYS A 254 12.53 -11.24 15.86
CA LYS A 254 13.38 -11.88 14.85
C LYS A 254 13.96 -13.23 15.35
N GLU A 255 14.19 -13.33 16.66
CA GLU A 255 14.75 -14.51 17.33
C GLU A 255 13.68 -15.51 17.77
N MET A 256 12.45 -15.05 17.98
CA MET A 256 11.30 -15.85 18.42
C MET A 256 10.10 -15.67 17.47
N PRO A 257 10.12 -16.24 16.25
CA PRO A 257 9.02 -16.10 15.32
C PRO A 257 7.84 -17.01 15.69
N LEU A 258 6.69 -16.41 16.05
CA LEU A 258 5.37 -17.07 16.16
C LEU A 258 5.23 -18.13 17.27
N TYR A 259 5.95 -18.00 18.38
CA TYR A 259 5.76 -18.89 19.54
C TYR A 259 4.55 -18.50 20.39
N GLY A 260 3.77 -19.49 20.81
CA GLY A 260 2.65 -19.29 21.75
C GLY A 260 3.15 -18.99 23.17
N THR A 261 2.24 -18.59 24.06
CA THR A 261 2.56 -18.20 25.44
C THR A 261 3.20 -19.33 26.26
N SER A 262 2.78 -20.59 26.08
CA SER A 262 3.38 -21.74 26.78
C SER A 262 4.85 -21.95 26.44
N LEU A 263 5.19 -21.87 25.15
CA LEU A 263 6.56 -22.02 24.70
C LEU A 263 7.42 -20.80 25.08
N THR A 264 6.82 -19.61 25.02
CA THR A 264 7.47 -18.38 25.48
C THR A 264 7.80 -18.44 26.96
N GLU A 265 6.87 -18.90 27.81
CA GLU A 265 7.13 -19.09 29.23
C GLU A 265 8.25 -20.11 29.48
N ALA A 266 8.31 -21.19 28.69
CA ALA A 266 9.40 -22.16 28.80
C ALA A 266 10.75 -21.58 28.40
N ILE A 267 10.80 -20.73 27.36
CA ILE A 267 12.01 -20.02 26.96
C ILE A 267 12.45 -19.05 28.07
N PHE A 268 11.51 -18.30 28.64
CA PHE A 268 11.80 -17.37 29.74
C PHE A 268 12.30 -18.10 30.97
N HIS A 269 11.70 -19.23 31.30
CA HIS A 269 12.17 -20.09 32.37
C HIS A 269 13.58 -20.65 32.08
N ALA A 270 13.86 -21.10 30.85
CA ALA A 270 15.17 -21.66 30.49
C ALA A 270 16.32 -20.62 30.48
N LEU A 271 15.98 -19.36 30.18
CA LEU A 271 16.90 -18.22 30.14
C LEU A 271 17.06 -17.50 31.48
N LYS A 272 16.20 -17.77 32.45
CA LYS A 272 16.27 -17.16 33.79
C LYS A 272 17.42 -17.78 34.56
N ASP A 273 18.14 -16.93 35.31
CA ASP A 273 19.26 -17.37 36.16
C ASP A 273 18.78 -18.18 37.37
N GLU A 274 17.60 -17.85 37.90
CA GLU A 274 17.00 -18.52 39.05
C GLU A 274 16.01 -19.61 38.62
N PRO A 275 16.03 -20.80 39.26
CA PRO A 275 15.11 -21.90 38.98
C PRO A 275 13.76 -21.69 39.68
N THR A 276 13.15 -20.52 39.49
CA THR A 276 11.84 -20.16 40.06
C THR A 276 10.84 -19.89 38.93
N PRO A 277 9.53 -20.10 39.16
CA PRO A 277 8.51 -19.81 38.16
C PRO A 277 8.63 -18.39 37.59
N VAL A 278 8.31 -18.23 36.31
CA VAL A 278 8.36 -16.93 35.64
C VAL A 278 7.34 -16.00 36.30
N SER A 279 7.82 -14.90 36.87
CA SER A 279 6.98 -13.88 37.49
C SER A 279 6.51 -12.84 36.46
N ALA A 280 5.59 -11.97 36.90
CA ALA A 280 5.18 -10.82 36.09
C ALA A 280 6.37 -9.88 35.80
N GLN A 281 7.27 -9.68 36.78
CA GLN A 281 8.46 -8.84 36.60
C GLN A 281 9.43 -9.48 35.60
N ASP A 282 9.69 -10.79 35.71
CA ASP A 282 10.54 -11.50 34.74
C ASP A 282 9.97 -11.34 33.31
N THR A 283 8.65 -11.44 33.16
CA THR A 283 7.98 -11.26 31.87
C THR A 283 8.22 -9.87 31.30
N VAL A 284 8.12 -8.81 32.13
CA VAL A 284 8.41 -7.43 31.72
C VAL A 284 9.87 -7.28 31.32
N ASP A 285 10.80 -7.79 32.12
CA ASP A 285 12.24 -7.70 31.87
C ASP A 285 12.62 -8.37 30.55
N PHE A 286 12.08 -9.56 30.26
CA PHE A 286 12.31 -10.23 28.98
C PHE A 286 11.65 -9.51 27.81
N ILE A 287 10.45 -8.94 27.98
CA ILE A 287 9.80 -8.08 26.98
C ILE A 287 10.71 -6.91 26.59
N GLU A 288 11.37 -6.29 27.56
CA GLU A 288 12.33 -5.21 27.31
C GLU A 288 13.61 -5.72 26.65
N LYS A 289 14.25 -6.75 27.22
CA LYS A 289 15.53 -7.32 26.72
C LYS A 289 15.44 -7.79 25.28
N LEU A 290 14.36 -8.48 24.92
CA LEU A 290 14.13 -9.00 23.56
C LEU A 290 13.46 -7.96 22.64
N ASN A 291 13.17 -6.77 23.16
CA ASN A 291 12.43 -5.71 22.47
C ASN A 291 11.11 -6.23 21.84
N ILE A 292 10.38 -7.03 22.60
CA ILE A 292 9.09 -7.57 22.18
C ILE A 292 8.09 -6.42 22.14
N ARG A 293 7.36 -6.29 21.04
CA ARG A 293 6.28 -5.32 20.89
C ARG A 293 5.08 -6.05 20.27
N PRO A 294 3.84 -5.74 20.65
CA PRO A 294 2.67 -6.32 20.00
C PRO A 294 2.73 -5.94 18.52
N SER A 295 2.91 -6.95 17.66
CA SER A 295 2.97 -6.73 16.22
C SER A 295 1.56 -6.64 15.66
N GLN A 296 1.19 -5.48 15.11
CA GLN A 296 -0.03 -5.38 14.31
C GLN A 296 0.24 -5.94 12.91
N GLU A 297 0.07 -7.24 12.77
CA GLU A 297 -0.04 -7.83 11.44
C GLU A 297 -1.52 -7.86 11.10
N ASN A 298 -1.96 -6.99 10.18
CA ASN A 298 -3.25 -7.17 9.53
C ASN A 298 -3.03 -8.22 8.44
N TRP A 299 -3.38 -9.46 8.72
CA TRP A 299 -3.12 -10.57 7.78
C TRP A 299 -4.07 -10.59 6.57
N ASN A 300 -5.00 -9.64 6.50
CA ASN A 300 -5.73 -9.29 5.27
C ASN A 300 -5.03 -8.18 4.45
N LYS A 301 -4.00 -7.52 5.00
CA LYS A 301 -2.96 -6.87 4.18
C LYS A 301 -2.00 -7.97 3.72
N ASP A 302 -2.47 -8.64 2.70
CA ASP A 302 -1.83 -9.75 2.00
C ASP A 302 -0.37 -9.43 1.64
N HIS A 303 0.60 -10.07 2.32
CA HIS A 303 2.03 -10.04 1.97
C HIS A 303 2.35 -10.85 0.68
N GLY A 304 1.32 -11.32 -0.04
CA GLY A 304 1.46 -11.97 -1.34
C GLY A 304 0.62 -11.36 -2.47
N GLN A 305 -0.29 -10.42 -2.21
CA GLN A 305 -0.96 -9.68 -3.29
C GLN A 305 -0.04 -8.57 -3.77
N LYS A 306 0.30 -8.62 -5.06
CA LYS A 306 0.84 -7.47 -5.79
C LYS A 306 -0.08 -6.29 -5.51
N GLU A 307 0.45 -5.20 -4.96
CA GLU A 307 -0.39 -4.02 -4.73
C GLU A 307 -0.97 -3.57 -6.07
N LYS A 308 -2.26 -3.26 -6.07
CA LYS A 308 -2.94 -2.82 -7.28
C LYS A 308 -3.11 -1.31 -7.30
N PHE A 309 -2.95 -0.71 -8.47
CA PHE A 309 -3.36 0.65 -8.74
C PHE A 309 -4.34 0.70 -9.89
N GLY A 310 -5.27 1.65 -9.89
CA GLY A 310 -6.13 1.93 -11.03
C GLY A 310 -5.59 3.12 -11.80
N PHE A 311 -5.74 3.13 -13.13
CA PHE A 311 -5.36 4.27 -13.95
C PHE A 311 -6.37 4.48 -15.07
N VAL A 312 -6.80 5.72 -15.30
CA VAL A 312 -7.76 6.04 -16.38
C VAL A 312 -7.08 6.70 -17.57
N VAL A 313 -7.36 6.17 -18.76
CA VAL A 313 -6.96 6.70 -20.07
C VAL A 313 -8.17 7.20 -20.84
N HIS A 314 -7.90 7.90 -21.95
CA HIS A 314 -8.91 8.25 -22.94
C HIS A 314 -8.27 8.19 -24.34
N PRO A 315 -9.07 7.99 -25.39
CA PRO A 315 -8.58 8.01 -26.76
C PRO A 315 -8.10 9.41 -27.13
N LEU A 316 -6.89 9.52 -27.67
CA LEU A 316 -6.30 10.79 -28.13
C LEU A 316 -7.00 11.33 -29.38
N SER A 317 -7.60 10.45 -30.20
CA SER A 317 -8.41 10.79 -31.37
C SER A 317 -9.51 9.76 -31.62
N ILE A 318 -10.54 10.12 -32.39
CA ILE A 318 -11.59 9.19 -32.85
C ILE A 318 -10.96 8.01 -33.62
N ASP A 319 -9.87 8.26 -34.34
CA ASP A 319 -9.21 7.26 -35.17
C ASP A 319 -8.51 6.17 -34.33
N HIS A 320 -8.09 6.46 -33.09
CA HIS A 320 -7.64 5.42 -32.15
C HIS A 320 -8.78 4.50 -31.70
N LEU A 321 -9.98 5.05 -31.48
CA LEU A 321 -11.18 4.27 -31.12
C LEU A 321 -11.66 3.37 -32.28
N LEU A 322 -11.52 3.85 -33.52
CA LEU A 322 -11.90 3.14 -34.74
C LEU A 322 -10.87 2.11 -35.24
N LYS A 323 -9.70 1.99 -34.57
CA LYS A 323 -8.73 0.91 -34.83
C LYS A 323 -9.19 -0.45 -34.29
N HIS A 324 -10.18 -0.49 -33.39
CA HIS A 324 -10.73 -1.73 -32.86
C HIS A 324 -11.33 -2.61 -33.98
N PRO A 325 -11.05 -3.93 -34.03
CA PRO A 325 -11.49 -4.81 -35.12
C PRO A 325 -12.99 -4.74 -35.42
N LEU A 326 -13.81 -4.58 -34.37
CA LEU A 326 -15.28 -4.49 -34.46
C LEU A 326 -15.81 -3.19 -35.09
N LEU A 327 -15.01 -2.11 -35.17
CA LEU A 327 -15.46 -0.79 -35.61
C LEU A 327 -14.82 -0.32 -36.92
N LYS A 328 -13.99 -1.18 -37.53
CA LYS A 328 -13.19 -0.89 -38.74
C LYS A 328 -14.05 -0.44 -39.94
N SER A 329 -15.28 -0.96 -40.05
CA SER A 329 -16.23 -0.67 -41.14
C SER A 329 -16.85 0.73 -41.09
N PHE A 330 -16.81 1.42 -39.94
CA PHE A 330 -17.44 2.74 -39.74
C PHE A 330 -16.52 3.91 -40.11
N ARG A 331 -15.30 3.63 -40.60
CA ARG A 331 -14.23 4.63 -40.84
C ARG A 331 -14.50 5.61 -42.00
N LYS A 332 -15.40 5.29 -42.93
CA LYS A 332 -15.51 5.99 -44.24
C LYS A 332 -16.51 7.15 -44.36
N SER A 333 -17.30 7.48 -43.32
CA SER A 333 -18.32 8.55 -43.42
C SER A 333 -18.18 9.67 -42.36
N ASN A 334 -18.14 10.92 -42.82
CA ASN A 334 -18.07 12.12 -41.97
C ASN A 334 -19.34 12.38 -41.15
N GLN A 335 -20.52 11.94 -41.61
CA GLN A 335 -21.77 12.04 -40.85
C GLN A 335 -21.80 11.05 -39.68
N ILE A 336 -21.32 9.82 -39.92
CA ILE A 336 -21.24 8.78 -38.89
C ILE A 336 -20.22 9.17 -37.80
N ARG A 337 -19.11 9.83 -38.17
CA ARG A 337 -18.13 10.39 -37.21
C ARG A 337 -18.75 11.42 -36.25
N LYS A 338 -19.60 12.33 -36.72
CA LYS A 338 -20.27 13.32 -35.85
C LYS A 338 -21.33 12.67 -34.95
N PHE A 339 -22.07 11.69 -35.47
CA PHE A 339 -23.06 10.96 -34.69
C PHE A 339 -22.40 10.09 -33.62
N SER A 340 -21.27 9.44 -33.96
CA SER A 340 -20.50 8.63 -33.01
C SER A 340 -19.89 9.49 -31.90
N GLU A 341 -19.37 10.69 -32.16
CA GLU A 341 -18.88 11.59 -31.10
C GLU A 341 -19.95 11.93 -30.05
N ASN A 342 -21.21 12.12 -30.45
CA ASN A 342 -22.29 12.41 -29.50
C ASN A 342 -22.76 11.17 -28.74
N ALA A 343 -22.78 9.99 -29.38
CA ALA A 343 -23.08 8.73 -28.71
C ALA A 343 -21.99 8.35 -27.68
N LEU A 344 -20.71 8.55 -28.02
CA LEU A 344 -19.56 8.26 -27.16
C LEU A 344 -19.54 9.11 -25.87
N LYS A 345 -20.22 10.27 -25.83
CA LYS A 345 -20.37 11.09 -24.62
C LYS A 345 -21.27 10.47 -23.55
N VAL A 346 -22.19 9.58 -23.95
CA VAL A 346 -23.18 9.00 -23.02
C VAL A 346 -22.70 7.67 -22.44
N LEU A 347 -21.79 6.97 -23.13
CA LEU A 347 -21.29 5.68 -22.69
C LEU A 347 -20.57 5.76 -21.32
N PRO A 348 -20.80 4.80 -20.41
CA PRO A 348 -20.03 4.73 -19.18
C PRO A 348 -18.56 4.43 -19.49
N GLY A 349 -17.67 4.79 -18.56
CA GLY A 349 -16.30 4.29 -18.62
C GLY A 349 -16.29 2.77 -18.40
N PHE A 350 -15.22 2.12 -18.87
CA PHE A 350 -15.09 0.66 -18.83
C PHE A 350 -13.66 0.24 -18.45
N HIS A 351 -13.50 -1.00 -18.00
CA HIS A 351 -12.19 -1.62 -17.82
C HIS A 351 -11.60 -1.94 -19.19
N TYR A 352 -10.36 -1.51 -19.42
CA TYR A 352 -9.70 -1.55 -20.73
C TYR A 352 -8.59 -2.59 -20.80
N GLY A 353 -7.87 -2.82 -19.70
CA GLY A 353 -6.77 -3.78 -19.65
C GLY A 353 -5.99 -3.68 -18.36
N GLN A 354 -4.77 -4.21 -18.37
CA GLN A 354 -3.91 -4.30 -17.20
C GLN A 354 -2.45 -4.00 -17.57
N VAL A 355 -1.68 -3.60 -16.56
CA VAL A 355 -0.22 -3.51 -16.62
C VAL A 355 0.34 -4.46 -15.57
N THR A 356 1.06 -5.49 -15.97
CA THR A 356 1.66 -6.50 -15.09
C THR A 356 3.18 -6.45 -15.18
N GLY A 357 3.86 -7.25 -14.35
CA GLY A 357 5.32 -7.40 -14.42
C GLY A 357 6.15 -6.24 -13.84
N ILE A 358 5.49 -5.22 -13.27
CA ILE A 358 6.18 -4.10 -12.62
C ILE A 358 6.83 -4.59 -11.33
N LYS A 359 8.16 -4.51 -11.26
CA LYS A 359 8.97 -4.97 -10.13
C LYS A 359 10.02 -3.95 -9.76
N SER A 360 10.01 -3.47 -8.52
CA SER A 360 11.03 -2.53 -8.07
C SER A 360 12.43 -3.14 -8.10
N LYS A 361 13.40 -2.42 -8.69
CA LYS A 361 14.82 -2.80 -8.63
C LYS A 361 15.40 -2.73 -7.21
N SER A 362 14.94 -1.81 -6.38
CA SER A 362 15.47 -1.62 -5.02
C SER A 362 14.88 -2.56 -3.97
N THR A 363 13.58 -2.88 -4.06
CA THR A 363 12.87 -3.61 -3.01
C THR A 363 12.40 -5.00 -3.44
N GLY A 364 12.42 -5.31 -4.74
CA GLY A 364 11.84 -6.54 -5.29
C GLY A 364 10.31 -6.61 -5.24
N LYS A 365 9.64 -5.60 -4.66
CA LYS A 365 8.18 -5.52 -4.58
C LYS A 365 7.56 -5.42 -5.96
N GLU A 366 6.46 -6.13 -6.15
CA GLU A 366 5.70 -6.15 -7.40
C GLU A 366 4.34 -5.46 -7.24
N VAL A 367 3.91 -4.79 -8.31
CA VAL A 367 2.59 -4.14 -8.39
C VAL A 367 1.92 -4.44 -9.72
N THR A 368 0.60 -4.35 -9.76
CA THR A 368 -0.21 -4.51 -10.97
C THR A 368 -1.10 -3.28 -11.17
N GLY A 369 -1.23 -2.82 -12.41
CA GLY A 369 -2.14 -1.75 -12.79
C GLY A 369 -3.42 -2.28 -13.43
N GLU A 370 -4.58 -1.79 -13.02
CA GLU A 370 -5.85 -1.94 -13.73
C GLU A 370 -6.09 -0.68 -14.57
N ILE A 371 -6.21 -0.81 -15.88
CA ILE A 371 -6.40 0.29 -16.81
C ILE A 371 -7.88 0.43 -17.16
N TYR A 372 -8.40 1.63 -17.00
CA TYR A 372 -9.77 2.01 -17.31
C TYR A 372 -9.79 3.03 -18.43
N ALA A 373 -10.85 3.07 -19.21
CA ALA A 373 -11.02 4.05 -20.28
C ALA A 373 -12.35 4.78 -20.18
N ILE A 374 -12.33 6.05 -20.56
CA ILE A 374 -13.54 6.78 -20.97
C ILE A 374 -13.54 6.94 -22.49
N SER A 375 -14.71 6.95 -23.10
CA SER A 375 -14.89 6.96 -24.56
C SER A 375 -14.81 8.35 -25.19
N GLU A 376 -14.83 9.42 -24.39
CA GLU A 376 -14.79 10.78 -24.89
C GLU A 376 -13.42 11.22 -25.42
N THR A 377 -13.44 11.92 -26.55
CA THR A 377 -12.27 12.64 -27.09
C THR A 377 -11.98 13.90 -26.26
N PRO A 378 -10.76 14.49 -26.36
CA PRO A 378 -10.43 15.77 -25.75
C PRO A 378 -11.46 16.88 -25.98
N LYS A 379 -11.92 17.02 -27.24
CA LYS A 379 -12.94 18.02 -27.62
C LYS A 379 -14.30 17.74 -26.97
N ALA A 380 -14.70 16.48 -26.90
CA ALA A 380 -15.94 16.07 -26.26
C ALA A 380 -15.90 16.30 -24.74
N MET A 381 -14.79 15.98 -24.08
CA MET A 381 -14.61 16.24 -22.65
C MET A 381 -14.67 17.72 -22.30
N MET A 382 -13.99 18.57 -23.08
CA MET A 382 -13.97 20.02 -22.82
C MET A 382 -15.31 20.71 -23.05
N SER A 383 -16.16 20.15 -23.94
CA SER A 383 -17.50 20.66 -24.21
C SER A 383 -18.60 20.04 -23.34
N SER A 384 -18.29 18.98 -22.60
CA SER A 384 -19.25 18.29 -21.74
C SER A 384 -19.39 18.98 -20.37
N PRO A 385 -20.57 18.93 -19.73
CA PRO A 385 -20.71 19.38 -18.35
C PRO A 385 -19.72 18.66 -17.44
N LYS A 386 -18.92 19.41 -16.68
CA LYS A 386 -17.85 18.88 -15.80
C LYS A 386 -18.35 17.77 -14.88
N GLU A 387 -19.55 17.93 -14.34
CA GLU A 387 -20.18 16.97 -13.43
C GLU A 387 -20.37 15.58 -14.07
N LYS A 388 -20.67 15.50 -15.37
CA LYS A 388 -20.78 14.21 -16.08
C LYS A 388 -19.43 13.49 -16.11
N ILE A 389 -18.35 14.22 -16.37
CA ILE A 389 -17.00 13.67 -16.39
C ILE A 389 -16.58 13.24 -14.98
N TYR A 390 -16.86 14.07 -13.96
CA TYR A 390 -16.58 13.70 -12.56
C TYR A 390 -17.30 12.42 -12.14
N SER A 391 -18.60 12.29 -12.43
CA SER A 391 -19.35 11.08 -12.07
C SER A 391 -18.80 9.83 -12.75
N LYS A 392 -18.34 9.92 -14.01
CA LYS A 392 -17.68 8.80 -14.70
C LYS A 392 -16.35 8.43 -14.04
N LEU A 393 -15.50 9.41 -13.75
CA LEU A 393 -14.21 9.17 -13.11
C LEU A 393 -14.36 8.58 -11.70
N VAL A 394 -15.35 9.03 -10.94
CA VAL A 394 -15.68 8.48 -9.61
C VAL A 394 -16.20 7.05 -9.72
N ALA A 395 -17.07 6.75 -10.70
CA ALA A 395 -17.53 5.38 -10.93
C ALA A 395 -16.39 4.42 -11.30
N LEU A 396 -15.42 4.88 -12.10
CA LEU A 396 -14.22 4.11 -12.42
C LEU A 396 -13.31 3.92 -11.20
N ALA A 397 -13.14 4.94 -10.37
CA ALA A 397 -12.39 4.82 -9.12
C ALA A 397 -13.06 3.83 -8.14
N GLN A 398 -14.41 3.80 -8.11
CA GLN A 398 -15.17 2.79 -7.36
C GLN A 398 -14.96 1.39 -7.92
N SER A 399 -14.97 1.23 -9.25
CA SER A 399 -14.66 -0.05 -9.88
C SER A 399 -13.24 -0.50 -9.56
N ALA A 400 -12.26 0.41 -9.59
CA ALA A 400 -10.87 0.13 -9.22
C ALA A 400 -10.74 -0.30 -7.76
N HIS A 401 -11.44 0.38 -6.85
CA HIS A 401 -11.49 0.00 -5.44
C HIS A 401 -12.03 -1.41 -5.25
N ASN A 402 -13.14 -1.74 -5.89
CA ASN A 402 -13.76 -3.07 -5.85
C ASN A 402 -12.84 -4.16 -6.45
N SER A 403 -11.98 -3.80 -7.41
CA SER A 403 -10.95 -4.67 -7.98
C SER A 403 -9.68 -4.81 -7.13
N GLY A 404 -9.65 -4.17 -5.94
CA GLY A 404 -8.54 -4.25 -4.98
C GLY A 404 -7.47 -3.16 -5.14
N CYS A 405 -7.67 -2.19 -6.03
CA CYS A 405 -6.73 -1.07 -6.19
C CYS A 405 -6.67 -0.21 -4.92
N LYS A 406 -5.51 0.38 -4.66
CA LYS A 406 -5.27 1.23 -3.47
C LYS A 406 -5.05 2.70 -3.78
N ILE A 407 -4.74 3.04 -5.04
CA ILE A 407 -4.58 4.40 -5.53
C ILE A 407 -5.13 4.49 -6.97
N PHE A 408 -5.63 5.66 -7.36
CA PHE A 408 -6.20 5.89 -8.70
C PHE A 408 -5.51 7.04 -9.43
N GLY A 409 -4.98 6.80 -10.63
CA GLY A 409 -4.29 7.80 -11.43
C GLY A 409 -5.17 8.37 -12.56
N LEU A 410 -5.11 9.69 -12.77
CA LEU A 410 -5.82 10.40 -13.84
C LEU A 410 -4.89 10.72 -15.02
N GLY A 411 -5.12 10.09 -16.17
CA GLY A 411 -4.33 10.26 -17.39
C GLY A 411 -4.79 11.40 -18.31
N ALA A 412 -3.83 12.00 -19.02
CA ALA A 412 -4.04 12.91 -20.15
C ALA A 412 -5.10 14.01 -19.91
N TYR A 413 -6.19 14.09 -20.68
CA TYR A 413 -7.18 15.16 -20.52
C TYR A 413 -8.08 14.98 -19.29
N THR A 414 -8.16 13.79 -18.69
CA THR A 414 -9.01 13.56 -17.49
C THR A 414 -8.55 14.36 -16.27
N LYS A 415 -7.25 14.69 -16.20
CA LYS A 415 -6.68 15.59 -15.17
C LYS A 415 -6.75 17.08 -15.53
N ILE A 416 -7.06 17.44 -16.78
CA ILE A 416 -7.18 18.85 -17.21
C ILE A 416 -8.61 19.35 -16.98
N VAL A 417 -9.59 18.46 -17.18
CA VAL A 417 -11.01 18.79 -17.04
C VAL A 417 -11.34 19.17 -15.60
N GLY A 418 -11.98 20.33 -15.44
CA GLY A 418 -12.46 20.80 -14.15
C GLY A 418 -11.35 21.35 -13.24
N ASP A 419 -11.21 20.77 -12.06
CA ASP A 419 -10.41 21.24 -10.92
C ASP A 419 -9.17 20.36 -10.66
N ALA A 420 -8.64 19.73 -11.70
CA ALA A 420 -7.42 18.93 -11.66
C ALA A 420 -7.44 17.81 -10.60
N GLY A 421 -8.53 17.04 -10.62
CA GLY A 421 -8.71 15.85 -9.79
C GLY A 421 -9.18 16.13 -8.36
N VAL A 422 -9.33 17.39 -7.94
CA VAL A 422 -9.74 17.72 -6.55
C VAL A 422 -11.14 17.19 -6.24
N THR A 423 -12.13 17.43 -7.12
CA THR A 423 -13.50 16.93 -6.92
C THR A 423 -13.55 15.40 -7.00
N VAL A 424 -12.82 14.81 -7.95
CA VAL A 424 -12.76 13.33 -8.10
C VAL A 424 -12.16 12.71 -6.85
N ASN A 425 -11.05 13.25 -6.33
CA ASN A 425 -10.41 12.77 -5.11
C ASN A 425 -11.34 12.82 -3.89
N LYS A 426 -12.11 13.90 -3.73
CA LYS A 426 -13.04 14.04 -2.59
C LYS A 426 -14.20 13.04 -2.61
N ARG A 427 -14.59 12.56 -3.80
CA ARG A 427 -15.73 11.66 -4.00
C ARG A 427 -15.33 10.21 -4.24
N SER A 428 -14.06 9.97 -4.56
CA SER A 428 -13.49 8.66 -4.83
C SER A 428 -13.23 7.91 -3.52
N PRO A 429 -13.50 6.58 -3.47
CA PRO A 429 -13.07 5.74 -2.34
C PRO A 429 -11.54 5.52 -2.32
N LEU A 430 -10.84 5.87 -3.39
CA LEU A 430 -9.38 5.81 -3.51
C LEU A 430 -8.76 7.20 -3.52
N PRO A 431 -7.58 7.38 -2.91
CA PRO A 431 -6.71 8.53 -3.16
C PRO A 431 -6.41 8.66 -4.65
N VAL A 432 -6.48 9.88 -5.17
CA VAL A 432 -6.31 10.20 -6.59
C VAL A 432 -5.03 10.99 -6.82
N THR A 433 -4.25 10.60 -7.83
CA THR A 433 -3.11 11.39 -8.33
C THR A 433 -3.26 11.73 -9.82
N THR A 434 -2.75 12.89 -10.22
CA THR A 434 -2.72 13.35 -11.61
C THR A 434 -1.43 12.99 -12.34
N GLY A 435 -0.40 12.51 -11.63
CA GLY A 435 0.88 12.19 -12.24
C GLY A 435 1.70 13.40 -12.71
N ASN A 436 1.28 14.62 -12.34
CA ASN A 436 1.88 15.86 -12.85
C ASN A 436 3.30 16.09 -12.33
N SER A 437 3.63 15.59 -11.13
CA SER A 437 4.98 15.77 -10.56
C SER A 437 6.01 14.96 -11.35
N LEU A 438 5.74 13.69 -11.64
CA LEU A 438 6.64 12.87 -12.46
C LEU A 438 6.64 13.29 -13.92
N SER A 439 5.51 13.77 -14.45
CA SER A 439 5.48 14.35 -15.80
C SER A 439 6.44 15.55 -15.92
N ALA A 440 6.48 16.43 -14.91
CA ALA A 440 7.41 17.55 -14.89
C ALA A 440 8.87 17.10 -14.75
N ALA A 441 9.14 16.05 -13.96
CA ALA A 441 10.47 15.47 -13.85
C ALA A 441 10.92 14.82 -15.17
N SER A 442 10.07 14.00 -15.81
CA SER A 442 10.41 13.32 -17.07
C SER A 442 10.62 14.28 -18.24
N THR A 443 9.91 15.42 -18.25
CA THR A 443 10.20 16.54 -19.15
C THR A 443 11.63 17.04 -18.98
N LEU A 444 12.08 17.27 -17.75
CA LEU A 444 13.45 17.75 -17.50
C LEU A 444 14.49 16.67 -17.81
N TRP A 445 14.16 15.39 -17.64
CA TRP A 445 15.00 14.29 -18.10
C TRP A 445 15.17 14.30 -19.61
N ALA A 446 14.06 14.41 -20.36
CA ALA A 446 14.07 14.48 -21.82
C ALA A 446 14.86 15.70 -22.33
N ALA A 447 14.63 16.88 -21.73
CA ALA A 447 15.38 18.09 -22.06
C ALA A 447 16.88 17.92 -21.80
N SER A 448 17.28 17.39 -20.63
CA SER A 448 18.69 17.13 -20.31
C SER A 448 19.30 16.14 -21.29
N TYR A 449 18.61 15.04 -21.59
CA TYR A 449 19.06 14.02 -22.54
C TYR A 449 19.29 14.62 -23.93
N ALA A 450 18.32 15.37 -24.46
CA ALA A 450 18.42 16.00 -25.77
C ALA A 450 19.54 17.05 -25.84
N VAL A 451 19.71 17.88 -24.80
CA VAL A 451 20.80 18.86 -24.72
C VAL A 451 22.17 18.18 -24.68
N ASP A 452 22.31 17.09 -23.91
CA ASP A 452 23.56 16.33 -23.84
C ASP A 452 23.87 15.65 -25.19
N LYS A 453 22.86 15.11 -25.87
CA LYS A 453 23.02 14.41 -27.16
C LYS A 453 23.31 15.36 -28.33
N ILE A 454 22.64 16.50 -28.40
CA ILE A 454 22.93 17.50 -29.44
C ILE A 454 24.31 18.15 -29.22
N GLY A 455 24.77 18.20 -27.97
CA GLY A 455 26.18 18.40 -27.62
C GLY A 455 26.73 19.79 -27.96
N PHE A 456 25.91 20.84 -27.82
CA PHE A 456 26.32 22.24 -28.01
C PHE A 456 26.55 23.00 -26.70
N VAL A 457 26.13 22.47 -25.56
CA VAL A 457 26.22 23.13 -24.25
C VAL A 457 27.24 22.38 -23.39
N LYS A 458 28.26 23.10 -22.90
CA LYS A 458 29.25 22.52 -21.98
C LYS A 458 28.68 22.42 -20.57
N LYS A 459 29.13 21.41 -19.82
CA LYS A 459 28.77 21.21 -18.41
C LYS A 459 30.02 21.33 -17.54
N GLU A 460 29.98 22.23 -16.56
CA GLU A 460 31.06 22.44 -15.60
C GLU A 460 30.52 22.23 -14.19
N LYS A 461 31.12 21.34 -13.40
CA LYS A 461 30.65 21.00 -12.04
C LYS A 461 29.14 20.71 -11.99
N SER A 462 28.64 19.97 -12.99
CA SER A 462 27.21 19.65 -13.18
C SER A 462 26.28 20.80 -13.57
N ILE A 463 26.82 22.00 -13.85
CA ILE A 463 26.05 23.17 -14.31
C ILE A 463 26.25 23.38 -15.82
N TYR A 464 25.16 23.45 -16.57
CA TYR A 464 25.15 23.81 -17.99
C TYR A 464 25.58 25.27 -18.18
N GLN A 465 26.66 25.48 -18.92
CA GLN A 465 27.23 26.78 -19.26
C GLN A 465 26.52 27.42 -20.46
N GLY A 466 25.18 27.42 -20.43
CA GLY A 466 24.32 27.96 -21.48
C GLY A 466 23.14 28.71 -20.90
N VAL A 467 22.16 29.01 -21.76
CA VAL A 467 20.95 29.76 -21.40
C VAL A 467 19.72 28.88 -21.61
N ALA A 468 18.96 28.64 -20.55
CA ALA A 468 17.65 27.99 -20.63
C ALA A 468 16.53 29.03 -20.54
N MET A 469 15.45 28.83 -21.29
CA MET A 469 14.26 29.68 -21.25
C MET A 469 13.02 28.85 -20.95
N VAL A 470 12.11 29.39 -20.14
CA VAL A 470 10.80 28.79 -19.85
C VAL A 470 9.70 29.72 -20.31
N VAL A 471 8.93 29.31 -21.33
CA VAL A 471 7.76 30.03 -21.83
C VAL A 471 6.50 29.48 -21.18
N GLY A 472 5.79 30.34 -20.46
CA GLY A 472 4.76 29.94 -19.50
C GLY A 472 5.33 29.73 -18.09
N ALA A 473 6.41 30.45 -17.72
CA ALA A 473 7.14 30.28 -16.46
C ALA A 473 6.27 30.41 -15.19
N THR A 474 5.15 31.15 -15.24
CA THR A 474 4.24 31.31 -14.09
C THR A 474 3.14 30.23 -14.03
N GLY A 475 3.09 29.33 -15.01
CA GLY A 475 2.21 28.17 -15.02
C GLY A 475 2.72 27.06 -14.10
N SER A 476 1.92 26.01 -13.92
CA SER A 476 2.20 24.92 -12.97
C SER A 476 3.51 24.20 -13.24
N ILE A 477 3.68 23.69 -14.47
CA ILE A 477 4.89 23.00 -14.90
C ILE A 477 6.01 24.03 -15.07
N GLY A 478 5.71 25.17 -15.71
CA GLY A 478 6.70 26.23 -15.95
C GLY A 478 7.38 26.74 -14.69
N LYS A 479 6.64 26.92 -13.59
CA LYS A 479 7.17 27.38 -12.30
C LYS A 479 8.15 26.36 -11.73
N VAL A 480 7.80 25.07 -11.77
CA VAL A 480 8.67 23.99 -11.32
C VAL A 480 9.90 23.87 -12.21
N SER A 481 9.73 23.86 -13.53
CA SER A 481 10.83 23.82 -14.49
C SER A 481 11.79 25.00 -14.31
N SER A 482 11.28 26.20 -14.06
CA SER A 482 12.09 27.40 -13.80
C SER A 482 12.97 27.23 -12.56
N ILE A 483 12.40 26.75 -11.45
CA ILE A 483 13.14 26.51 -10.21
C ILE A 483 14.17 25.40 -10.41
N LEU A 484 13.80 24.26 -10.99
CA LEU A 484 14.73 23.14 -11.15
C LEU A 484 15.84 23.42 -12.17
N LEU A 485 15.54 24.12 -13.28
CA LEU A 485 16.56 24.56 -14.23
C LEU A 485 17.55 25.52 -13.58
N SER A 486 17.10 26.42 -12.69
CA SER A 486 18.00 27.37 -12.01
C SER A 486 19.09 26.70 -11.17
N GLN A 487 18.88 25.45 -10.74
CA GLN A 487 19.85 24.69 -9.97
C GLN A 487 20.93 24.03 -10.86
N GLY A 488 20.66 23.91 -12.17
CA GLY A 488 21.52 23.19 -13.12
C GLY A 488 22.01 24.03 -14.31
N TRP A 489 21.62 25.30 -14.42
CA TRP A 489 21.95 26.18 -15.55
C TRP A 489 22.57 27.50 -15.08
N LYS A 490 23.54 28.01 -15.85
CA LYS A 490 24.18 29.29 -15.58
C LYS A 490 23.21 30.47 -15.66
N GLU A 491 22.30 30.41 -16.63
CA GLU A 491 21.30 31.46 -16.84
C GLU A 491 19.93 30.85 -17.18
N VAL A 492 18.87 31.37 -16.52
CA VAL A 492 17.47 31.03 -16.81
C VAL A 492 16.68 32.29 -17.16
N ILE A 493 15.90 32.20 -18.24
CA ILE A 493 15.00 33.26 -18.71
C ILE A 493 13.55 32.85 -18.48
N LEU A 494 12.79 33.67 -17.77
CA LEU A 494 11.40 33.41 -17.40
C LEU A 494 10.46 34.24 -18.27
N ILE A 495 9.60 33.58 -19.07
CA ILE A 495 8.65 34.27 -19.95
C ILE A 495 7.22 33.95 -19.54
N ALA A 496 6.45 35.01 -19.26
CA ALA A 496 5.01 34.91 -18.97
C ALA A 496 4.30 36.26 -19.20
N PRO A 497 2.98 36.27 -19.48
CA PRO A 497 2.25 37.51 -19.77
C PRO A 497 2.01 38.42 -18.56
N ARG A 498 2.34 37.98 -17.34
CA ARG A 498 2.07 38.72 -16.08
C ARG A 498 3.39 39.06 -15.38
N PRO A 499 3.97 40.24 -15.63
CA PRO A 499 5.27 40.64 -15.07
C PRO A 499 5.38 40.50 -13.56
N TYR A 500 4.36 40.90 -12.80
CA TYR A 500 4.39 40.82 -11.34
C TYR A 500 4.61 39.40 -10.81
N LYS A 501 4.04 38.37 -11.45
CA LYS A 501 4.27 36.97 -11.06
C LYS A 501 5.68 36.48 -11.42
N LEU A 502 6.30 37.07 -12.44
CA LEU A 502 7.67 36.77 -12.82
C LEU A 502 8.65 37.34 -11.80
N ILE A 503 8.37 38.52 -11.26
CA ILE A 503 9.17 39.14 -10.19
C ILE A 503 9.19 38.21 -8.97
N ASP A 504 8.01 37.78 -8.48
CA ASP A 504 7.91 36.85 -7.34
C ASP A 504 8.70 35.54 -7.56
N LEU A 505 8.60 34.98 -8.78
CA LEU A 505 9.31 33.75 -9.14
C LEU A 505 10.82 33.98 -9.24
N ALA A 506 11.24 35.10 -9.82
CA ALA A 506 12.65 35.46 -9.96
C ALA A 506 13.31 35.69 -8.59
N ASP A 507 12.64 36.39 -7.68
CA ASP A 507 13.15 36.64 -6.33
C ASP A 507 13.27 35.33 -5.53
N LYS A 508 12.29 34.44 -5.69
CA LYS A 508 12.40 33.09 -5.13
C LYS A 508 13.59 32.32 -5.70
N ILE A 509 13.78 32.33 -7.01
CA ILE A 509 14.92 31.63 -7.64
C ILE A 509 16.25 32.22 -7.19
N LYS A 510 16.36 33.54 -7.06
CA LYS A 510 17.58 34.18 -6.53
C LYS A 510 17.89 33.75 -5.10
N ALA A 511 16.87 33.57 -4.27
CA ALA A 511 17.03 33.08 -2.90
C ALA A 511 17.47 31.60 -2.87
N ASP A 512 16.86 30.75 -3.70
CA ASP A 512 17.13 29.30 -3.72
C ASP A 512 18.42 28.94 -4.49
N SER A 513 18.79 29.72 -5.53
CA SER A 513 19.87 29.46 -6.50
C SER A 513 20.65 30.74 -6.82
N PRO A 514 21.41 31.33 -5.87
CA PRO A 514 22.04 32.64 -6.02
C PRO A 514 23.12 32.70 -7.11
N SER A 515 23.70 31.56 -7.50
CA SER A 515 24.69 31.45 -8.58
C SER A 515 24.09 31.48 -9.98
N CYS A 516 22.76 31.35 -10.12
CA CYS A 516 22.07 31.36 -11.39
C CYS A 516 21.68 32.80 -11.76
N LYS A 517 22.05 33.23 -12.97
CA LYS A 517 21.59 34.50 -13.51
C LYS A 517 20.13 34.35 -13.96
N VAL A 518 19.24 35.18 -13.42
CA VAL A 518 17.80 35.15 -13.75
C VAL A 518 17.42 36.39 -14.54
N ASN A 519 16.87 36.19 -15.73
CA ASN A 519 16.23 37.22 -16.53
C ASN A 519 14.75 36.89 -16.70
N TYR A 520 13.90 37.89 -16.93
CA TYR A 520 12.49 37.68 -17.15
C TYR A 520 11.90 38.72 -18.08
N GLY A 521 10.85 38.35 -18.81
CA GLY A 521 10.20 39.21 -19.80
C GLY A 521 8.82 38.69 -20.19
N THR A 522 8.12 39.48 -21.00
CA THR A 522 6.79 39.11 -21.52
C THR A 522 6.83 38.58 -22.94
N ASN A 523 7.95 38.77 -23.65
CA ASN A 523 8.11 38.42 -25.05
C ASN A 523 9.28 37.43 -25.22
N PRO A 524 9.04 36.18 -25.65
CA PRO A 524 10.12 35.20 -25.82
C PRO A 524 11.08 35.57 -26.96
N ASP A 525 10.58 36.23 -28.02
CA ASP A 525 11.35 36.53 -29.24
C ASP A 525 12.59 37.39 -28.99
N GLU A 526 12.61 38.19 -27.93
CA GLU A 526 13.74 39.03 -27.52
C GLU A 526 14.96 38.22 -27.05
N HIS A 527 14.79 36.91 -26.81
CA HIS A 527 15.83 36.07 -26.21
C HIS A 527 16.15 34.80 -27.01
N LEU A 528 15.36 34.44 -28.03
CA LEU A 528 15.47 33.16 -28.75
C LEU A 528 16.85 32.92 -29.38
N SER A 529 17.54 33.96 -29.83
CA SER A 529 18.82 33.87 -30.53
C SER A 529 19.99 33.41 -29.65
N ARG A 530 19.84 33.46 -28.31
CA ARG A 530 20.88 33.06 -27.35
C ARG A 530 20.53 31.83 -26.52
N CYS A 531 19.28 31.35 -26.58
CA CYS A 531 18.83 30.20 -25.80
C CYS A 531 19.37 28.89 -26.38
N ASP A 532 19.81 27.99 -25.51
CA ASP A 532 20.24 26.63 -25.85
C ASP A 532 19.16 25.59 -25.53
N LEU A 533 18.32 25.87 -24.54
CA LEU A 533 17.16 25.08 -24.17
C LEU A 533 15.94 26.00 -24.02
N ILE A 534 14.81 25.62 -24.60
CA ILE A 534 13.53 26.30 -24.43
C ILE A 534 12.51 25.26 -23.96
N ILE A 535 11.81 25.52 -22.84
CA ILE A 535 10.66 24.73 -22.40
C ILE A 535 9.39 25.54 -22.65
N THR A 536 8.43 25.00 -23.40
CA THR A 536 7.13 25.64 -23.65
C THR A 536 6.02 24.87 -22.93
N THR A 537 5.24 25.58 -22.10
CA THR A 537 4.18 24.99 -21.26
C THR A 537 2.99 25.94 -21.13
N THR A 538 2.54 26.47 -22.25
CA THR A 538 1.44 27.44 -22.27
C THR A 538 0.07 26.77 -22.36
N SER A 539 -0.97 27.51 -21.94
CA SER A 539 -2.37 27.15 -22.19
C SER A 539 -2.96 27.95 -23.35
N ALA A 540 -2.12 28.60 -24.17
CA ALA A 540 -2.57 29.49 -25.22
C ALA A 540 -2.97 28.66 -26.44
N GLN A 541 -4.27 28.33 -26.50
CA GLN A 541 -4.89 27.48 -27.51
C GLN A 541 -4.60 27.97 -28.95
N GLY A 542 -3.56 27.42 -29.58
CA GLY A 542 -3.24 27.62 -31.00
C GLY A 542 -2.73 29.02 -31.37
N ARG A 543 -2.29 29.83 -30.41
CA ARG A 543 -1.61 31.10 -30.71
C ARG A 543 -0.12 30.82 -30.92
N LYS A 544 0.50 31.47 -31.91
CA LYS A 544 1.96 31.43 -32.10
C LYS A 544 2.64 32.00 -30.84
N ILE A 545 3.38 31.15 -30.13
CA ILE A 545 4.00 31.49 -28.84
C ILE A 545 5.39 32.12 -29.02
N LEU A 546 6.12 31.67 -30.03
CA LEU A 546 7.45 32.16 -30.38
C LEU A 546 7.66 32.08 -31.88
N ASP A 547 8.62 32.85 -32.40
CA ASP A 547 9.05 32.75 -33.78
C ASP A 547 10.22 31.77 -33.97
N ILE A 548 9.95 30.58 -34.51
CA ILE A 548 10.95 29.51 -34.61
C ILE A 548 12.16 29.92 -35.46
N GLU A 549 11.98 30.83 -36.42
CA GLU A 549 13.06 31.34 -37.29
C GLU A 549 14.13 32.11 -36.50
N LYS A 550 13.79 32.69 -35.34
CA LYS A 550 14.73 33.42 -34.48
C LYS A 550 15.50 32.52 -33.51
N VAL A 551 15.16 31.23 -33.46
CA VAL A 551 15.77 30.28 -32.52
C VAL A 551 17.21 30.01 -32.91
N LYS A 552 18.10 30.00 -31.93
CA LYS A 552 19.52 29.64 -32.09
C LYS A 552 19.66 28.25 -32.74
N PRO A 553 20.44 28.10 -33.82
CA PRO A 553 20.75 26.77 -34.36
C PRO A 553 21.38 25.86 -33.30
N GLY A 554 20.91 24.62 -33.20
CA GLY A 554 21.33 23.66 -32.18
C GLY A 554 20.65 23.86 -30.81
N CYS A 555 19.62 24.70 -30.72
CA CYS A 555 18.74 24.77 -29.56
C CYS A 555 17.85 23.52 -29.48
N VAL A 556 17.55 23.10 -28.25
CA VAL A 556 16.51 22.11 -27.97
C VAL A 556 15.25 22.83 -27.51
N ILE A 557 14.10 22.54 -28.10
CA ILE A 557 12.79 23.01 -27.65
C ILE A 557 12.01 21.82 -27.10
N CYS A 558 11.71 21.83 -25.80
CA CYS A 558 10.85 20.83 -25.16
C CYS A 558 9.44 21.40 -24.99
N ASP A 559 8.51 20.94 -25.82
CA ASP A 559 7.13 21.36 -25.84
C ASP A 559 6.23 20.39 -25.06
N VAL A 560 5.79 20.84 -23.90
CA VAL A 560 4.95 20.04 -22.98
C VAL A 560 3.49 20.50 -22.99
N SER A 561 3.13 21.40 -23.89
CA SER A 561 1.77 21.89 -24.04
C SER A 561 0.88 20.84 -24.71
N ARG A 562 -0.40 20.85 -24.34
CA ARG A 562 -1.43 20.01 -24.99
C ARG A 562 -2.64 20.88 -25.31
N PRO A 563 -2.92 21.14 -26.60
CA PRO A 563 -2.11 20.81 -27.79
C PRO A 563 -0.71 21.46 -27.77
N PHE A 564 0.21 20.98 -28.61
CA PHE A 564 1.58 21.52 -28.75
C PHE A 564 1.56 23.01 -29.14
N ASP A 565 2.48 23.79 -28.57
CA ASP A 565 2.71 25.20 -28.88
C ASP A 565 3.47 25.39 -30.20
N ILE A 566 4.36 24.45 -30.54
CA ILE A 566 5.12 24.43 -31.80
C ILE A 566 4.41 23.50 -32.77
N SER A 567 4.11 24.00 -33.98
CA SER A 567 3.50 23.19 -35.03
C SER A 567 4.53 22.27 -35.71
N ALA A 568 4.08 21.14 -36.25
CA ALA A 568 4.95 20.27 -37.05
C ALA A 568 5.53 21.00 -38.28
N GLU A 569 4.74 21.90 -38.88
CA GLU A 569 5.17 22.75 -39.99
C GLU A 569 6.30 23.70 -39.59
N ASP A 570 6.23 24.30 -38.39
CA ASP A 570 7.29 25.18 -37.89
C ASP A 570 8.54 24.37 -37.56
N ALA A 571 8.41 23.23 -36.88
CA ALA A 571 9.54 22.34 -36.60
C ALA A 571 10.26 21.91 -37.89
N ALA A 572 9.51 21.59 -38.96
CA ALA A 572 10.07 21.20 -40.24
C ALA A 572 10.87 22.30 -40.96
N LYS A 573 10.55 23.59 -40.73
CA LYS A 573 11.30 24.73 -41.30
C LYS A 573 12.71 24.86 -40.71
N ARG A 574 12.88 24.42 -39.46
CA ARG A 574 14.13 24.54 -38.69
C ARG A 574 14.69 23.16 -38.30
N PRO A 575 15.17 22.35 -39.27
CA PRO A 575 15.73 21.03 -38.99
C PRO A 575 17.05 21.09 -38.22
N ASP A 576 17.60 22.29 -38.00
CA ASP A 576 18.75 22.57 -37.14
C ASP A 576 18.37 22.86 -35.68
N VAL A 577 17.08 22.84 -35.34
CA VAL A 577 16.53 22.97 -33.99
C VAL A 577 15.85 21.66 -33.63
N LEU A 578 16.14 21.12 -32.45
CA LEU A 578 15.57 19.85 -32.00
C LEU A 578 14.30 20.11 -31.19
N VAL A 579 13.14 19.90 -31.81
CA VAL A 579 11.83 20.03 -31.14
C VAL A 579 11.40 18.67 -30.61
N ILE A 580 11.26 18.57 -29.29
CA ILE A 580 10.90 17.35 -28.56
C ILE A 580 9.65 17.60 -27.71
N ALA A 581 8.91 16.55 -27.40
CA ALA A 581 7.86 16.52 -26.40
C ALA A 581 8.41 16.11 -25.02
N SER A 582 7.52 15.96 -24.03
CA SER A 582 7.87 15.34 -22.74
C SER A 582 8.37 13.90 -22.92
N GLY A 583 9.28 13.47 -22.04
CA GLY A 583 9.80 12.11 -22.05
C GLY A 583 8.81 11.07 -21.55
N GLU A 584 8.71 9.97 -22.30
CA GLU A 584 8.07 8.74 -21.87
C GLU A 584 9.04 7.89 -21.06
N VAL A 585 8.52 7.03 -20.20
CA VAL A 585 9.35 6.31 -19.21
C VAL A 585 9.11 4.82 -19.28
N GLU A 586 10.16 4.05 -18.99
CA GLU A 586 10.08 2.61 -18.78
C GLU A 586 9.86 2.34 -17.29
N LEU A 587 8.88 1.49 -16.99
CA LEU A 587 8.72 0.92 -15.65
C LEU A 587 9.71 -0.24 -15.44
N PRO A 588 10.17 -0.48 -14.20
CA PRO A 588 11.11 -1.55 -13.91
C PRO A 588 10.41 -2.92 -13.90
N GLY A 589 11.11 -3.97 -14.34
CA GLY A 589 10.61 -5.35 -14.38
C GLY A 589 10.45 -5.85 -15.81
N ASP A 590 9.65 -6.90 -16.00
CA ASP A 590 9.27 -7.42 -17.31
C ASP A 590 7.83 -6.97 -17.60
N VAL A 591 7.69 -5.68 -17.92
CA VAL A 591 6.38 -5.02 -17.94
C VAL A 591 5.59 -5.43 -19.18
N GLU A 592 4.35 -5.88 -18.95
CA GLU A 592 3.41 -6.23 -20.01
C GLU A 592 2.15 -5.37 -19.88
N VAL A 593 1.76 -4.71 -20.97
CA VAL A 593 0.52 -3.92 -21.06
C VAL A 593 -0.45 -4.67 -21.97
N THR A 594 -1.59 -5.11 -21.42
CA THR A 594 -2.55 -5.94 -22.17
C THR A 594 -3.50 -5.13 -23.06
N CYS A 595 -3.32 -3.82 -23.14
CA CYS A 595 -4.17 -2.89 -23.89
C CYS A 595 -3.34 -1.82 -24.61
N ASP A 596 -3.87 -1.28 -25.72
CA ASP A 596 -3.17 -0.26 -26.51
C ASP A 596 -3.33 1.13 -25.88
N ILE A 597 -2.31 1.56 -25.13
CA ILE A 597 -2.22 2.92 -24.58
C ILE A 597 -1.52 3.90 -25.54
N GLY A 598 -1.20 3.47 -26.77
CA GLY A 598 -0.51 4.24 -27.79
C GLY A 598 1.01 4.17 -27.75
N LEU A 599 1.58 3.26 -26.94
CA LEU A 599 3.01 3.10 -26.68
C LEU A 599 3.41 1.62 -26.84
N GLU A 600 4.65 1.36 -27.28
CA GLU A 600 5.16 0.00 -27.52
C GLU A 600 6.06 -0.49 -26.37
N GLY A 601 6.19 -1.81 -26.22
CA GLY A 601 7.10 -2.43 -25.25
C GLY A 601 6.76 -2.11 -23.79
N GLN A 602 7.77 -1.71 -23.01
CA GLN A 602 7.66 -1.41 -21.57
C GLN A 602 7.39 0.07 -21.28
N VAL A 603 7.09 0.84 -22.32
CA VAL A 603 6.99 2.29 -22.26
C VAL A 603 5.61 2.71 -21.78
N VAL A 604 5.59 3.63 -20.80
CA VAL A 604 4.36 4.19 -20.25
C VAL A 604 4.46 5.71 -20.12
N TYR A 605 3.30 6.36 -20.06
CA TYR A 605 3.23 7.77 -19.71
C TYR A 605 3.75 8.00 -18.28
N ALA A 606 4.47 9.10 -18.07
CA ALA A 606 4.98 9.49 -16.75
C ALA A 606 3.87 9.61 -15.69
N CYS A 607 2.64 9.96 -16.06
CA CYS A 607 1.54 10.01 -15.09
C CYS A 607 1.06 8.62 -14.63
N LEU A 608 1.14 7.60 -15.49
CA LEU A 608 0.91 6.21 -15.12
C LEU A 608 2.04 5.73 -14.21
N ALA A 609 3.29 6.01 -14.59
CA ALA A 609 4.44 5.63 -13.80
C ALA A 609 4.44 6.23 -12.39
N GLU A 610 3.98 7.48 -12.19
CA GLU A 610 3.82 8.06 -10.84
C GLU A 610 2.86 7.22 -10.00
N THR A 611 1.75 6.79 -10.59
CA THR A 611 0.74 5.97 -9.90
C THR A 611 1.33 4.61 -9.50
N ALA A 612 2.10 4.00 -10.38
CA ALA A 612 2.81 2.74 -10.12
C ALA A 612 3.89 2.90 -9.04
N ILE A 613 4.67 3.98 -9.05
CA ILE A 613 5.70 4.27 -8.03
C ILE A 613 5.07 4.43 -6.65
N LEU A 614 3.95 5.16 -6.56
CA LEU A 614 3.25 5.35 -5.28
C LEU A 614 2.71 4.02 -4.74
N ALA A 615 2.21 3.13 -5.61
CA ALA A 615 1.85 1.77 -5.23
C ALA A 615 3.07 0.93 -4.80
N LEU A 616 4.22 1.06 -5.48
CA LEU A 616 5.46 0.39 -5.06
C LEU A 616 5.89 0.87 -3.66
N GLU A 617 5.74 2.14 -3.34
CA GLU A 617 6.03 2.66 -1.99
C GLU A 617 4.93 2.36 -0.96
N GLY A 618 3.78 1.80 -1.35
CA GLY A 618 2.63 1.65 -0.46
C GLY A 618 2.05 3.00 0.01
N ARG A 619 2.34 4.07 -0.72
CA ARG A 619 1.90 5.44 -0.43
C ARG A 619 0.58 5.73 -1.13
N HIS A 620 -0.52 5.38 -0.47
CA HIS A 620 -1.87 5.61 -0.96
C HIS A 620 -2.33 7.01 -0.55
N GLU A 621 -1.78 8.02 -1.22
CA GLU A 621 -2.10 9.41 -0.95
C GLU A 621 -2.33 10.20 -2.24
N SER A 622 -2.99 11.34 -2.11
CA SER A 622 -3.24 12.24 -3.23
C SER A 622 -1.99 13.08 -3.55
N PHE A 623 -0.97 12.41 -4.10
CA PHE A 623 0.38 12.95 -4.24
C PHE A 623 0.41 14.19 -5.17
N SER A 624 -0.03 14.05 -6.42
CA SER A 624 -0.17 15.18 -7.34
C SER A 624 -1.64 15.53 -7.52
N LEU A 625 -2.09 16.60 -6.88
CA LEU A 625 -3.44 17.15 -7.05
C LEU A 625 -3.39 18.65 -7.34
N SER A 626 -4.50 19.15 -7.86
CA SER A 626 -4.71 20.56 -8.17
C SER A 626 -3.82 21.06 -9.31
N ARG A 627 -3.97 22.35 -9.61
CA ARG A 627 -3.17 23.02 -10.63
C ARG A 627 -1.85 23.56 -10.09
N ASP A 628 -1.59 23.62 -8.78
CA ASP A 628 -0.28 24.09 -8.29
C ASP A 628 0.62 22.89 -8.01
N ILE A 629 1.71 22.76 -8.77
CA ILE A 629 2.66 21.64 -8.63
C ILE A 629 3.77 22.07 -7.66
N SER A 630 4.00 21.25 -6.63
CA SER A 630 5.10 21.47 -5.69
C SER A 630 6.42 20.95 -6.25
N TYR A 631 7.42 21.83 -6.42
CA TYR A 631 8.77 21.43 -6.83
C TYR A 631 9.40 20.43 -5.85
N LYS A 632 9.04 20.47 -4.55
CA LYS A 632 9.50 19.49 -3.55
C LYS A 632 8.96 18.09 -3.86
N LYS A 633 7.68 17.98 -4.24
CA LYS A 633 7.07 16.72 -4.67
C LYS A 633 7.67 16.21 -5.98
N VAL A 634 8.07 17.11 -6.88
CA VAL A 634 8.78 16.74 -8.12
C VAL A 634 10.16 16.14 -7.80
N ILE A 635 10.93 16.75 -6.91
CA ILE A 635 12.22 16.20 -6.44
C ILE A 635 12.01 14.85 -5.72
N GLU A 636 10.97 14.76 -4.90
CA GLU A 636 10.64 13.54 -4.16
C GLU A 636 10.29 12.38 -5.10
N ILE A 637 9.37 12.59 -6.04
CA ILE A 637 8.98 11.54 -6.99
C ILE A 637 10.10 11.19 -7.97
N ASP A 638 10.96 12.14 -8.36
CA ASP A 638 12.18 11.88 -9.13
C ASP A 638 13.11 10.90 -8.39
N ARG A 639 13.33 11.13 -7.08
CA ARG A 639 14.12 10.22 -6.25
C ARG A 639 13.49 8.84 -6.15
N LEU A 640 12.17 8.76 -5.96
CA LEU A 640 11.45 7.49 -5.92
C LEU A 640 11.51 6.76 -7.27
N ALA A 641 11.31 7.47 -8.38
CA ALA A 641 11.41 6.91 -9.71
C ALA A 641 12.79 6.27 -9.94
N ARG A 642 13.88 6.99 -9.60
CA ARG A 642 15.25 6.47 -9.66
C ARG A 642 15.46 5.27 -8.72
N LYS A 643 14.96 5.34 -7.48
CA LYS A 643 15.01 4.25 -6.49
C LYS A 643 14.41 2.97 -7.06
N HIS A 644 13.22 3.04 -7.64
CA HIS A 644 12.56 1.85 -8.17
C HIS A 644 13.10 1.38 -9.51
N GLY A 645 13.85 2.24 -10.22
CA GLY A 645 14.51 1.89 -11.47
C GLY A 645 13.76 2.32 -12.72
N VAL A 646 12.86 3.30 -12.58
CA VAL A 646 12.20 3.99 -13.71
C VAL A 646 13.26 4.79 -14.48
N LYS A 647 13.18 4.75 -15.80
CA LYS A 647 14.14 5.42 -16.69
C LYS A 647 13.41 6.14 -17.81
N LEU A 648 14.04 7.17 -18.37
CA LEU A 648 13.61 7.75 -19.63
C LEU A 648 13.75 6.69 -20.73
N SER A 649 12.67 6.38 -21.44
CA SER A 649 12.68 5.41 -22.54
C SER A 649 13.16 6.08 -23.82
N ALA A 650 12.38 7.08 -24.23
CA ALA A 650 12.44 7.71 -25.53
C ALA A 650 12.09 9.18 -25.37
N ILE A 651 12.60 9.99 -26.29
CA ILE A 651 12.14 11.36 -26.49
C ILE A 651 11.24 11.39 -27.71
N MET A 652 10.05 11.94 -27.58
CA MET A 652 9.07 11.96 -28.66
C MET A 652 9.14 13.28 -29.43
N GLY A 653 8.86 13.27 -30.72
CA GLY A 653 8.52 14.44 -31.53
C GLY A 653 7.01 14.66 -31.56
N HIS A 654 6.51 15.25 -32.65
CA HIS A 654 5.07 15.45 -32.86
C HIS A 654 4.30 14.14 -33.09
N ASP A 655 4.87 13.24 -33.90
CA ASP A 655 4.18 12.04 -34.40
C ASP A 655 4.87 10.72 -34.01
N CYS A 656 6.18 10.74 -33.74
CA CYS A 656 6.98 9.54 -33.49
C CYS A 656 8.13 9.79 -32.52
N GLU A 657 8.78 8.72 -32.09
CA GLU A 657 10.04 8.78 -31.36
C GLU A 657 11.14 9.49 -32.17
N ILE A 658 11.98 10.26 -31.49
CA ILE A 658 13.18 10.89 -32.06
C ILE A 658 14.37 9.97 -31.82
N THR A 659 14.90 9.45 -32.91
CA THR A 659 16.05 8.54 -32.96
C THR A 659 17.39 9.26 -32.81
N GLN A 660 18.45 8.52 -32.48
CA GLN A 660 19.81 9.07 -32.45
C GLN A 660 20.24 9.64 -33.82
N GLU A 661 19.81 9.02 -34.92
CA GLU A 661 20.11 9.48 -36.28
C GLU A 661 19.51 10.86 -36.57
N GLU A 662 18.28 11.10 -36.11
CA GLU A 662 17.62 12.41 -36.24
C GLU A 662 18.31 13.48 -35.41
N ILE A 663 18.77 13.14 -34.20
CA ILE A 663 19.56 14.07 -33.37
C ILE A 663 20.88 14.42 -34.06
N ASP A 664 21.56 13.44 -34.65
CA ASP A 664 22.83 13.65 -35.35
C ASP A 664 22.63 14.48 -36.63
N LEU A 665 21.53 14.25 -37.34
CA LEU A 665 21.12 15.07 -38.49
C LEU A 665 20.87 16.52 -38.06
N ALA A 666 20.10 16.73 -36.99
CA ALA A 666 19.83 18.07 -36.46
C ALA A 666 21.12 18.77 -36.04
N ARG A 667 22.03 18.04 -35.38
CA ARG A 667 23.36 18.54 -35.01
C ARG A 667 24.17 18.97 -36.23
N LYS A 668 24.21 18.16 -37.29
CA LYS A 668 24.92 18.47 -38.54
C LYS A 668 24.33 19.70 -39.23
N LYS A 669 23.00 19.85 -39.24
CA LYS A 669 22.32 21.03 -39.79
C LYS A 669 22.62 22.28 -38.95
N ALA A 670 22.65 22.16 -37.64
CA ALA A 670 23.02 23.23 -36.72
C ALA A 670 24.46 23.71 -36.90
N ILE A 671 25.43 22.81 -37.09
CA ILE A 671 26.82 23.21 -37.39
C ILE A 671 26.85 24.06 -38.67
N LYS A 672 26.23 23.58 -39.75
CA LYS A 672 26.18 24.31 -41.03
C LYS A 672 25.45 25.65 -40.94
N ALA A 673 24.41 25.74 -40.12
CA ALA A 673 23.69 26.99 -39.91
C ALA A 673 24.55 27.99 -39.11
N ARG A 674 25.27 27.53 -38.09
CA ARG A 674 26.20 28.37 -37.30
C ARG A 674 27.39 28.87 -38.11
N GLU A 675 27.85 28.13 -39.12
CA GLU A 675 28.89 28.58 -40.05
C GLU A 675 28.45 29.75 -40.96
N LYS A 676 27.13 29.96 -41.12
CA LYS A 676 26.55 31.01 -41.95
C LYS A 676 26.12 32.26 -41.17
N MET A 677 26.16 32.20 -39.83
CA MET A 677 25.87 33.31 -38.92
C MET A 677 27.17 34.01 -38.55
#